data_AF-A0A2W6AHB1-F1
#
_entry.id   AF-A0A2W6AHB1-F1
#
_cell.length_a   1.000
_cell.length_b   1.000
_cell.length_c   1.000
_cell.angle_alpha   90.00
_cell.angle_beta   90.00
_cell.angle_gamma   90.00
#
_symmetry.space_group_name_H-M   'P 1'
#
loop_
_entity.id
_entity.type
_entity.pdbx_description
1 polymer ?
#
loop_
_entity_poly.entity_id
_entity_poly.type
_entity_poly.pdbx_seq_one_letter_code
_entity_poly.pdbx_strand_id
1 'polypeptide(L)'
;MGPNQPHTTSLGNVQREGGALVARDDELHRLMSAADAAAAGMGRLILLTGDEGVGKTRLAEEVLQESRNREFLVARARCVQSNPVVFFLAVRELLRELDWAAISHPGQMPRLRPEVEQAMSPAGGDVSEVLDTAEQAGIVSEVTSFISSLALEAPIVLFVDDIQWADTGTFRLIEQVAEGTRHARVCLIAACRDDACLQSLPALERLAEKMTIRNLSFKGTTALTGTIMHQGEVSEGFGELVQRRTGGNPRKIEDMIRSLGGRFELTREIGAGGMGRVFQAMDGKTGKTVAVKVMFAQDEADLDTLLRFQQEGAVLSTLKHPNIVKVYGSFLEQQAGCIVMELVEGASLGQILRSGRLDLARCKVLLQQVASALVYAHGRSIVHSDIKPDNILVANNDRIKVTDFGVARLLRPEVSASQATTAAPETFGTPLYMAPEQVQGHKLDGRTDVYALGAVAYHMVTGRPPFQANDSLAVALKHLEEAPLPPRALDSRIPEDWQSLIVKCLEKDPAARFQSASSLEQAVSELSDGQSSPASPSSTQEDAAKTGSIAPAMDRTGRNAPEETRLLRVPKPLQTKTGDGPAAPTGTAAVEKEERVRSHRHTRPIVTGVAAALLISMGLAGLYIWKSTSAHRTAAAAPAWRFVAQWGTAGSRTGRFRDPEGVAIGAGGNIYVSDYNNNRIQVLSPRGTPIASFGTRSGGQAPGQFHGPAGVALDSAGNIYVADSNNSRIQKLSTTGRPLAVWSSGSGGRIFRGIHGLAVDSSGSVYVADYFANQVDKLAPSGNLVAKWGGLGSGAGQFNQPVDVAVDRVGNIFVADFQNNRVQKLSPAGKALAEFTQWGKSGTAFARPHGVAIDKHGNIFVADYANNVIQELSSGGKPIAQIGGPGAGGGRFTHPVSVAVDDAGNLYLADSGNNRIEKFSLVR
;
A
#
# COMPACT_ATOMS: atom_id res chain seq x y z
N MET A 1 49.41 33.68 23.62
CA MET A 1 49.15 32.75 22.50
C MET A 1 48.79 31.40 23.08
N GLY A 2 47.92 30.63 22.41
CA GLY A 2 47.40 29.34 22.89
C GLY A 2 45.89 29.41 23.15
N PRO A 3 45.03 28.94 22.23
CA PRO A 3 43.58 28.90 22.42
C PRO A 3 43.16 27.63 23.17
N ASN A 4 42.27 27.76 24.16
CA ASN A 4 41.65 26.62 24.83
C ASN A 4 40.52 26.02 23.98
N GLN A 5 40.44 24.69 23.96
CA GLN A 5 39.31 23.94 23.40
C GLN A 5 38.09 24.03 24.34
N PRO A 6 36.85 24.01 23.81
CA PRO A 6 35.66 23.81 24.63
C PRO A 6 35.46 22.32 24.94
N HIS A 7 35.16 22.01 26.20
CA HIS A 7 34.85 20.64 26.64
C HIS A 7 33.44 20.22 26.21
N THR A 8 33.32 19.05 25.58
CA THR A 8 32.02 18.39 25.36
C THR A 8 31.64 17.56 26.58
N THR A 9 30.72 18.06 27.40
CA THR A 9 30.23 17.33 28.58
C THR A 9 29.22 16.25 28.18
N SER A 10 29.54 15.00 28.51
CA SER A 10 28.63 13.85 28.38
C SER A 10 27.47 13.95 29.38
N LEU A 11 26.27 14.27 28.89
CA LEU A 11 25.02 14.16 29.67
C LEU A 11 24.30 12.85 29.33
N GLY A 12 23.78 12.20 30.37
CA GLY A 12 23.43 10.78 30.34
C GLY A 12 22.20 10.40 29.51
N ASN A 13 22.08 9.08 29.27
CA ASN A 13 20.97 8.45 28.58
C ASN A 13 19.62 8.67 29.28
N VAL A 14 18.93 9.76 28.94
CA VAL A 14 17.46 9.77 28.90
C VAL A 14 17.07 9.13 27.57
N GLN A 15 16.18 8.14 27.59
CA GLN A 15 15.67 7.54 26.35
C GLN A 15 14.94 8.63 25.54
N ARG A 16 15.48 8.97 24.37
CA ARG A 16 14.86 9.91 23.44
C ARG A 16 13.67 9.20 22.77
N GLU A 17 12.46 9.54 23.20
CA GLU A 17 11.25 9.20 22.44
C GLU A 17 11.25 10.02 21.14
N GLY A 18 11.43 9.36 20.00
CA GLY A 18 11.63 10.01 18.71
C GLY A 18 13.11 10.13 18.31
N GLY A 19 13.41 9.74 17.07
CA GLY A 19 14.78 9.68 16.55
C GLY A 19 15.48 11.04 16.39
N ALA A 20 16.66 11.01 15.77
CA ALA A 20 17.42 12.21 15.46
C ALA A 20 16.64 13.15 14.52
N LEU A 21 16.75 14.46 14.76
CA LEU A 21 16.28 15.47 13.82
C LEU A 21 17.24 15.46 12.60
N VAL A 22 16.72 15.21 11.40
CA VAL A 22 17.53 15.06 10.17
C VAL A 22 17.14 16.12 9.15
N ALA A 23 18.13 16.88 8.67
CA ALA A 23 18.01 17.88 7.60
C ALA A 23 16.90 18.92 7.84
N ARG A 24 16.93 19.55 9.02
CA ARG A 24 15.99 20.61 9.45
C ARG A 24 16.69 21.84 10.05
N ASP A 25 17.98 22.00 9.76
CA ASP A 25 18.83 23.01 10.39
C ASP A 25 18.33 24.44 10.09
N ASP A 26 17.87 24.70 8.86
CA ASP A 26 17.33 25.99 8.43
C ASP A 26 15.96 26.33 9.06
N GLU A 27 15.11 25.34 9.31
CA GLU A 27 13.83 25.53 9.99
C GLU A 27 14.03 25.70 11.51
N LEU A 28 14.91 24.91 12.12
CA LEU A 28 15.30 25.03 13.53
C LEU A 28 15.91 26.41 13.83
N HIS A 29 16.88 26.84 13.01
CA HIS A 29 17.54 28.13 13.17
C HIS A 29 16.55 29.32 13.10
N ARG A 30 15.55 29.27 12.21
CA ARG A 30 14.52 30.31 12.13
C ARG A 30 13.58 30.33 13.33
N LEU A 31 13.15 29.17 13.82
CA LEU A 31 12.33 29.10 15.04
C LEU A 31 13.11 29.61 16.27
N MET A 32 14.39 29.25 16.40
CA MET A 32 15.25 29.79 17.45
C MET A 32 15.47 31.31 17.32
N SER A 33 15.68 31.83 16.10
CA SER A 33 15.80 33.28 15.88
C SER A 33 14.53 34.04 16.27
N ALA A 34 13.34 33.45 16.10
CA ALA A 34 12.08 34.03 16.54
C ALA A 34 11.89 33.95 18.08
N ALA A 35 12.36 32.88 18.73
CA ALA A 35 12.43 32.78 20.19
C ALA A 35 13.41 33.82 20.78
N ASP A 36 14.57 34.02 20.16
CA ASP A 36 15.55 35.05 20.55
C ASP A 36 14.99 36.48 20.34
N ALA A 37 14.22 36.71 19.27
CA ALA A 37 13.50 37.98 19.07
C ALA A 37 12.43 38.23 20.14
N ALA A 38 11.69 37.19 20.54
CA ALA A 38 10.75 37.26 21.65
C ALA A 38 11.48 37.55 22.97
N ALA A 39 12.63 36.91 23.25
CA ALA A 39 13.41 37.18 24.46
C ALA A 39 13.86 38.65 24.59
N ALA A 40 14.04 39.35 23.46
CA ALA A 40 14.31 40.78 23.35
C ALA A 40 13.05 41.69 23.46
N GLY A 41 11.87 41.14 23.75
CA GLY A 41 10.60 41.88 23.92
C GLY A 41 9.77 42.04 22.64
N MET A 42 10.16 41.42 21.54
CA MET A 42 9.38 41.40 20.29
C MET A 42 8.56 40.12 20.20
N GLY A 43 7.40 40.10 20.86
CA GLY A 43 6.53 38.92 20.91
C GLY A 43 6.20 38.35 19.52
N ARG A 44 6.28 37.02 19.38
CA ARG A 44 6.07 36.31 18.11
C ARG A 44 4.96 35.27 18.26
N LEU A 45 4.05 35.23 17.29
CA LEU A 45 3.24 34.07 16.98
C LEU A 45 3.80 33.44 15.71
N ILE A 46 4.23 32.18 15.77
CA ILE A 46 4.69 31.41 14.62
C ILE A 46 3.65 30.32 14.34
N LEU A 47 3.16 30.28 13.12
CA LEU A 47 2.24 29.25 12.66
C LEU A 47 3.01 28.20 11.85
N LEU A 48 3.18 27.01 12.42
CA LEU A 48 3.92 25.90 11.84
C LEU A 48 2.99 25.00 11.02
N THR A 49 3.07 25.12 9.70
CA THR A 49 2.18 24.48 8.73
C THR A 49 2.88 23.35 7.96
N GLY A 50 2.12 22.45 7.35
CA GLY A 50 2.63 21.38 6.49
C GLY A 50 1.87 20.06 6.65
N ASP A 51 2.28 19.04 5.90
CA ASP A 51 1.62 17.72 5.82
C ASP A 51 1.57 16.99 7.18
N GLU A 52 0.68 16.00 7.29
CA GLU A 52 0.73 15.02 8.39
C GLU A 52 2.05 14.23 8.33
N GLY A 53 2.70 14.02 9.48
CA GLY A 53 3.95 13.26 9.57
C GLY A 53 5.22 13.97 9.08
N VAL A 54 5.13 15.24 8.64
CA VAL A 54 6.28 15.99 8.07
C VAL A 54 7.38 16.35 9.08
N GLY A 55 7.10 16.21 10.39
CA GLY A 55 8.06 16.46 11.48
C GLY A 55 7.79 17.72 12.34
N LYS A 56 6.66 18.42 12.17
CA LYS A 56 6.32 19.66 12.90
C LYS A 56 6.54 19.56 14.41
N THR A 57 5.91 18.56 15.04
CA THR A 57 5.99 18.29 16.48
C THR A 57 7.42 18.08 16.95
N ARG A 58 8.19 17.23 16.25
CA ARG A 58 9.58 16.91 16.60
C ARG A 58 10.52 18.11 16.47
N LEU A 59 10.28 18.97 15.48
CA LEU A 59 11.01 20.23 15.31
C LEU A 59 10.72 21.21 16.45
N ALA A 60 9.45 21.36 16.85
CA ALA A 60 9.07 22.21 17.97
C ALA A 60 9.61 21.67 19.32
N GLU A 61 9.64 20.35 19.51
CA GLU A 61 10.27 19.71 20.68
C GLU A 61 11.77 20.05 20.80
N GLU A 62 12.51 20.11 19.69
CA GLU A 62 13.92 20.53 19.70
C GLU A 62 14.06 22.02 20.11
N VAL A 63 13.20 22.89 19.60
CA VAL A 63 13.14 24.32 19.97
C VAL A 63 12.84 24.51 21.45
N LEU A 64 11.89 23.76 22.01
CA LEU A 64 11.58 23.79 23.45
C LEU A 64 12.79 23.32 24.28
N GLN A 65 13.50 22.27 23.83
CA GLN A 65 14.67 21.76 24.53
C GLN A 65 15.88 22.71 24.47
N GLU A 66 16.15 23.33 23.31
CA GLU A 66 17.15 24.39 23.20
C GLU A 66 16.80 25.61 24.07
N SER A 67 15.51 25.99 24.11
CA SER A 67 15.04 27.12 24.91
C SER A 67 15.16 26.86 26.42
N ARG A 68 14.87 25.64 26.89
CA ARG A 68 15.14 25.21 28.28
C ARG A 68 16.63 25.35 28.63
N ASN A 69 17.52 24.96 27.72
CA ASN A 69 18.97 25.08 27.92
C ASN A 69 19.45 26.55 27.97
N ARG A 70 18.62 27.51 27.55
CA ARG A 70 18.84 28.98 27.63
C ARG A 70 18.06 29.64 28.78
N GLU A 71 17.56 28.86 29.75
CA GLU A 71 16.79 29.32 30.91
C GLU A 71 15.44 30.01 30.55
N PHE A 72 14.87 29.71 29.38
CA PHE A 72 13.53 30.19 29.03
C PHE A 72 12.47 29.34 29.72
N LEU A 73 11.38 29.98 30.17
CA LEU A 73 10.17 29.25 30.56
C LEU A 73 9.58 28.61 29.31
N VAL A 74 9.32 27.30 29.33
CA VAL A 74 8.66 26.65 28.20
C VAL A 74 7.52 25.77 28.67
N ALA A 75 6.50 25.65 27.83
CA ALA A 75 5.39 24.74 28.05
C ALA A 75 4.86 24.21 26.71
N ARG A 76 4.38 22.96 26.72
CA ARG A 76 3.68 22.37 25.58
C ARG A 76 2.25 22.04 25.96
N ALA A 77 1.40 22.09 24.94
CA ALA A 77 0.08 21.49 24.96
C ALA A 77 -0.22 20.81 23.63
N ARG A 78 -1.19 19.89 23.65
CA ARG A 78 -1.72 19.26 22.46
C ARG A 78 -3.23 19.43 22.42
N CYS A 79 -3.73 20.00 21.33
CA CYS A 79 -5.15 19.98 21.05
C CYS A 79 -5.57 18.55 20.68
N VAL A 80 -6.57 18.02 21.37
CA VAL A 80 -7.12 16.68 21.15
C VAL A 80 -8.63 16.76 21.06
N GLN A 81 -9.22 15.93 20.20
CA GLN A 81 -10.68 15.83 20.06
C GLN A 81 -11.26 15.14 21.31
N SER A 82 -11.58 15.93 22.35
CA SER A 82 -12.16 15.45 23.61
C SER A 82 -13.68 15.36 23.55
N ASN A 83 -14.26 14.38 24.25
CA ASN A 83 -15.70 14.27 24.47
C ASN A 83 -15.95 13.73 25.90
N PRO A 84 -16.48 14.54 26.83
CA PRO A 84 -16.96 15.92 26.65
C PRO A 84 -15.85 16.90 26.25
N VAL A 85 -16.25 18.04 25.67
CA VAL A 85 -15.33 19.12 25.30
C VAL A 85 -14.86 19.82 26.56
N VAL A 86 -13.55 19.72 26.84
CA VAL A 86 -12.89 20.44 27.92
C VAL A 86 -12.46 21.81 27.38
N PHE A 87 -13.19 22.86 27.75
CA PHE A 87 -12.91 24.23 27.34
C PHE A 87 -11.52 24.67 27.84
N PHE A 88 -10.75 25.40 27.02
CA PHE A 88 -9.37 25.80 27.30
C PHE A 88 -8.38 24.64 27.57
N LEU A 89 -8.66 23.40 27.16
CA LEU A 89 -7.84 22.22 27.47
C LEU A 89 -6.34 22.41 27.18
N ALA A 90 -5.99 22.94 25.99
CA ALA A 90 -4.59 23.13 25.65
C ALA A 90 -3.93 24.20 26.55
N VAL A 91 -4.65 25.25 26.90
CA VAL A 91 -4.12 26.35 27.73
C VAL A 91 -3.91 25.88 29.18
N ARG A 92 -4.79 25.00 29.68
CA ARG A 92 -4.59 24.30 30.95
C ARG A 92 -3.32 23.47 30.95
N GLU A 93 -3.07 22.67 29.90
CA GLU A 93 -1.85 21.88 29.80
C GLU A 93 -0.60 22.80 29.70
N LEU A 94 -0.66 23.92 28.96
CA LEU A 94 0.42 24.91 28.94
C LEU A 94 0.76 25.41 30.36
N LEU A 95 -0.23 25.90 31.13
CA LEU A 95 0.05 26.40 32.47
C LEU A 95 0.56 25.30 33.42
N ARG A 96 0.14 24.05 33.21
CA ARG A 96 0.61 22.90 33.99
C ARG A 96 2.06 22.51 33.67
N GLU A 97 2.51 22.68 32.43
CA GLU A 97 3.86 22.33 31.97
C GLU A 97 4.92 23.43 32.17
N LEU A 98 4.53 24.66 32.54
CA LEU A 98 5.49 25.71 32.87
C LEU A 98 6.41 25.28 34.01
N ASP A 99 7.73 25.43 33.82
CA ASP A 99 8.72 25.11 34.85
C ASP A 99 8.81 26.23 35.90
N TRP A 100 7.94 26.13 36.91
CA TRP A 100 7.87 27.07 38.03
C TRP A 100 9.17 27.19 38.85
N ALA A 101 10.10 26.23 38.73
CA ALA A 101 11.38 26.28 39.45
C ALA A 101 12.37 27.29 38.84
N ALA A 102 12.18 27.70 37.59
CA ALA A 102 13.01 28.70 36.91
C ALA A 102 12.62 30.16 37.24
N ILE A 103 11.61 30.38 38.11
CA ILE A 103 11.14 31.71 38.50
C ILE A 103 11.80 32.14 39.82
N SER A 104 12.45 33.30 39.82
CA SER A 104 13.19 33.82 40.99
C SER A 104 12.31 34.17 42.20
N HIS A 105 11.10 34.69 41.96
CA HIS A 105 10.22 35.23 43.00
C HIS A 105 8.76 34.73 42.91
N PRO A 106 8.49 33.41 42.99
CA PRO A 106 7.15 32.83 42.78
C PRO A 106 6.11 33.28 43.82
N GLY A 107 6.55 33.76 45.00
CA GLY A 107 5.67 34.30 46.03
C GLY A 107 5.11 35.71 45.75
N GLN A 108 5.65 36.43 44.76
CA GLN A 108 5.21 37.78 44.36
C GLN A 108 4.43 37.79 43.03
N MET A 109 4.24 36.61 42.41
CA MET A 109 3.49 36.47 41.17
C MET A 109 2.01 36.85 41.34
N PRO A 110 1.40 37.56 40.37
CA PRO A 110 -0.04 37.70 40.32
C PRO A 110 -0.64 36.30 40.15
N ARG A 111 -1.48 35.87 41.10
CA ARG A 111 -2.21 34.60 40.97
C ARG A 111 -3.43 34.81 40.09
N LEU A 112 -3.78 33.77 39.34
CA LEU A 112 -5.12 33.67 38.76
C LEU A 112 -6.14 33.65 39.91
N ARG A 113 -7.30 34.25 39.70
CA ARG A 113 -8.39 34.20 40.67
C ARG A 113 -8.81 32.74 40.91
N PRO A 114 -9.22 32.35 42.14
CA PRO A 114 -9.60 30.97 42.45
C PRO A 114 -10.66 30.40 41.50
N GLU A 115 -11.57 31.23 41.00
CA GLU A 115 -12.59 30.86 40.01
C GLU A 115 -11.98 30.48 38.66
N VAL A 116 -10.91 31.17 38.24
CA VAL A 116 -10.15 30.88 37.02
C VAL A 116 -9.24 29.67 37.22
N GLU A 117 -8.56 29.56 38.36
CA GLU A 117 -7.80 28.35 38.72
C GLU A 117 -8.70 27.11 38.77
N GLN A 118 -9.93 27.25 39.26
CA GLN A 118 -10.93 26.19 39.29
C GLN A 118 -11.46 25.84 37.88
N ALA A 119 -11.75 26.83 37.05
CA ALA A 119 -12.12 26.62 35.65
C ALA A 119 -10.98 25.97 34.82
N MET A 120 -9.72 26.17 35.23
CA MET A 120 -8.53 25.56 34.65
C MET A 120 -8.06 24.30 35.43
N SER A 121 -8.84 23.76 36.36
CA SER A 121 -8.45 22.60 37.17
C SER A 121 -8.63 21.26 36.42
N PRO A 122 -7.79 20.22 36.69
CA PRO A 122 -8.06 18.86 36.24
C PRO A 122 -9.33 18.23 36.85
N ALA A 123 -9.76 18.71 38.02
CA ALA A 123 -10.90 18.18 38.77
C ALA A 123 -12.22 18.95 38.54
N GLY A 124 -12.20 20.00 37.72
CA GLY A 124 -13.41 20.71 37.31
C GLY A 124 -14.24 19.89 36.33
N GLY A 125 -15.25 19.18 36.82
CA GLY A 125 -16.20 18.45 35.97
C GLY A 125 -17.15 19.38 35.22
N ASP A 126 -17.43 19.07 33.94
CA ASP A 126 -18.48 19.65 33.06
C ASP A 126 -18.82 21.16 33.27
N VAL A 127 -17.80 22.02 33.43
CA VAL A 127 -17.98 23.48 33.56
C VAL A 127 -18.45 24.13 32.24
N SER A 128 -18.42 23.39 31.12
CA SER A 128 -18.70 23.90 29.77
C SER A 128 -20.18 24.11 29.41
N GLU A 129 -21.13 23.59 30.19
CA GLU A 129 -22.57 23.95 30.05
C GLU A 129 -22.96 25.18 30.89
N VAL A 130 -22.03 25.78 31.66
CA VAL A 130 -22.34 26.83 32.67
C VAL A 130 -21.81 28.23 32.30
N LEU A 131 -20.63 28.35 31.71
CA LEU A 131 -19.95 29.64 31.53
C LEU A 131 -20.51 30.48 30.36
N ASP A 132 -20.91 31.72 30.63
CA ASP A 132 -21.41 32.65 29.62
C ASP A 132 -20.29 33.34 28.80
N THR A 133 -20.66 34.13 27.80
CA THR A 133 -19.69 34.77 26.89
C THR A 133 -18.82 35.83 27.59
N ALA A 134 -19.34 36.48 28.64
CA ALA A 134 -18.61 37.49 29.40
C ALA A 134 -17.65 36.83 30.40
N GLU A 135 -18.04 35.72 31.03
CA GLU A 135 -17.17 34.92 31.90
C GLU A 135 -16.00 34.31 31.10
N GLN A 136 -16.28 33.78 29.90
CA GLN A 136 -15.24 33.31 28.98
C GLN A 136 -14.26 34.43 28.59
N ALA A 137 -14.75 35.63 28.26
CA ALA A 137 -13.90 36.78 27.95
C ALA A 137 -13.07 37.24 29.17
N GLY A 138 -13.64 37.16 30.37
CA GLY A 138 -12.94 37.43 31.63
C GLY A 138 -11.75 36.48 31.86
N ILE A 139 -11.97 35.17 31.69
CA ILE A 139 -10.90 34.15 31.79
C ILE A 139 -9.79 34.42 30.76
N VAL A 140 -10.13 34.69 29.50
CA VAL A 140 -9.15 34.96 28.44
C VAL A 140 -8.29 36.19 28.76
N SER A 141 -8.93 37.29 29.20
CA SER A 141 -8.23 38.52 29.58
C SER A 141 -7.25 38.30 30.75
N GLU A 142 -7.68 37.53 31.74
CA GLU A 142 -6.89 37.25 32.93
C GLU A 142 -5.70 36.33 32.66
N VAL A 143 -5.89 35.25 31.89
CA VAL A 143 -4.79 34.38 31.45
C VAL A 143 -3.79 35.15 30.57
N THR A 144 -4.27 36.07 29.73
CA THR A 144 -3.41 36.95 28.92
C THR A 144 -2.56 37.88 29.80
N SER A 145 -3.16 38.48 30.84
CA SER A 145 -2.46 39.31 31.83
C SER A 145 -1.44 38.52 32.65
N PHE A 146 -1.78 37.29 33.02
CA PHE A 146 -0.91 36.36 33.74
C PHE A 146 0.33 35.98 32.92
N ILE A 147 0.15 35.55 31.66
CA ILE A 147 1.26 35.25 30.74
C ILE A 147 2.13 36.48 30.50
N SER A 148 1.51 37.66 30.35
CA SER A 148 2.24 38.93 30.18
C SER A 148 3.08 39.30 31.41
N SER A 149 2.60 38.96 32.61
CA SER A 149 3.32 39.19 33.87
C SER A 149 4.50 38.22 34.05
N LEU A 150 4.30 36.93 33.74
CA LEU A 150 5.37 35.93 33.73
C LEU A 150 6.51 36.32 32.77
N ALA A 151 6.17 36.90 31.63
CA ALA A 151 7.14 37.33 30.61
C ALA A 151 8.04 38.49 31.05
N LEU A 152 7.75 39.16 32.18
CA LEU A 152 8.65 40.17 32.76
C LEU A 152 9.88 39.51 33.38
N GLU A 153 9.71 38.39 34.10
CA GLU A 153 10.81 37.67 34.73
C GLU A 153 11.69 36.97 33.67
N ALA A 154 11.10 36.11 32.84
CA ALA A 154 11.84 35.26 31.90
C ALA A 154 11.16 35.22 30.52
N PRO A 155 11.92 34.97 29.42
CA PRO A 155 11.34 34.68 28.11
C PRO A 155 10.50 33.41 28.16
N ILE A 156 9.39 33.39 27.43
CA ILE A 156 8.47 32.25 27.39
C ILE A 156 8.39 31.69 25.97
N VAL A 157 8.53 30.37 25.82
CA VAL A 157 8.21 29.63 24.58
C VAL A 157 7.06 28.66 24.82
N LEU A 158 5.91 28.97 24.23
CA LEU A 158 4.70 28.16 24.32
C LEU A 158 4.51 27.38 23.02
N PHE A 159 4.30 26.07 23.08
CA PHE A 159 4.00 25.25 21.91
C PHE A 159 2.61 24.62 22.01
N VAL A 160 1.72 24.93 21.06
CA VAL A 160 0.41 24.29 20.93
C VAL A 160 0.41 23.42 19.68
N ASP A 161 0.35 22.11 19.87
CA ASP A 161 0.34 21.13 18.80
C ASP A 161 -1.09 20.79 18.34
N ASP A 162 -1.22 20.34 17.09
CA ASP A 162 -2.46 19.82 16.51
C ASP A 162 -3.67 20.80 16.58
N ILE A 163 -3.45 22.12 16.42
CA ILE A 163 -4.47 23.17 16.71
C ILE A 163 -5.79 23.01 15.93
N GLN A 164 -5.81 22.28 14.82
CA GLN A 164 -7.04 21.95 14.10
C GLN A 164 -8.08 21.18 14.95
N TRP A 165 -7.68 20.64 16.10
CA TRP A 165 -8.56 19.99 17.09
C TRP A 165 -8.94 20.88 18.28
N ALA A 166 -8.56 22.16 18.29
CA ALA A 166 -8.91 23.07 19.38
C ALA A 166 -10.42 23.38 19.41
N ASP A 167 -10.94 23.66 20.60
CA ASP A 167 -12.28 24.23 20.77
C ASP A 167 -12.28 25.75 20.53
N THR A 168 -13.46 26.32 20.31
CA THR A 168 -13.65 27.76 20.03
C THR A 168 -13.10 28.68 21.13
N GLY A 169 -13.09 28.24 22.39
CA GLY A 169 -12.50 29.00 23.50
C GLY A 169 -10.98 28.98 23.46
N THR A 170 -10.39 27.79 23.30
CA THR A 170 -8.95 27.62 23.10
C THR A 170 -8.44 28.47 21.92
N PHE A 171 -9.16 28.50 20.79
CA PHE A 171 -8.80 29.37 19.65
C PHE A 171 -8.81 30.86 20.00
N ARG A 172 -9.90 31.37 20.60
CA ARG A 172 -10.00 32.79 21.02
C ARG A 172 -8.91 33.17 22.02
N LEU A 173 -8.54 32.26 22.92
CA LEU A 173 -7.48 32.51 23.88
C LEU A 173 -6.11 32.58 23.21
N ILE A 174 -5.80 31.67 22.27
CA ILE A 174 -4.58 31.71 21.47
C ILE A 174 -4.47 33.04 20.70
N GLU A 175 -5.57 33.49 20.09
CA GLU A 175 -5.65 34.78 19.38
C GLU A 175 -5.39 35.98 20.31
N GLN A 176 -6.10 36.05 21.44
CA GLN A 176 -6.00 37.19 22.36
C GLN A 176 -4.68 37.21 23.13
N VAL A 177 -4.10 36.05 23.45
CA VAL A 177 -2.72 35.96 23.99
C VAL A 177 -1.73 36.43 22.93
N ALA A 178 -1.83 35.98 21.69
CA ALA A 178 -0.94 36.42 20.61
C ALA A 178 -1.03 37.92 20.32
N GLU A 179 -2.21 38.54 20.43
CA GLU A 179 -2.36 39.99 20.24
C GLU A 179 -1.90 40.79 21.47
N GLY A 180 -2.25 40.35 22.69
CA GLY A 180 -1.87 41.00 23.94
C GLY A 180 -0.37 40.92 24.27
N THR A 181 0.32 39.88 23.81
CA THR A 181 1.75 39.64 24.10
C THR A 181 2.72 40.13 23.01
N ARG A 182 2.24 40.87 21.99
CA ARG A 182 3.06 41.43 20.88
C ARG A 182 4.31 42.22 21.30
N HIS A 183 4.30 42.79 22.50
CA HIS A 183 5.40 43.57 23.08
C HIS A 183 5.92 42.98 24.40
N ALA A 184 5.60 41.71 24.67
CA ALA A 184 6.09 40.95 25.80
C ALA A 184 7.12 39.90 25.34
N ARG A 185 7.82 39.28 26.29
CA ARG A 185 8.88 38.29 26.00
C ARG A 185 8.32 36.88 25.72
N VAL A 186 7.37 36.78 24.79
CA VAL A 186 6.60 35.55 24.51
C VAL A 186 6.74 35.13 23.04
N CYS A 187 7.18 33.89 22.82
CA CYS A 187 7.12 33.19 21.54
C CYS A 187 6.07 32.08 21.62
N LEU A 188 5.00 32.19 20.84
CA LEU A 188 3.94 31.20 20.73
C LEU A 188 4.08 30.47 19.39
N ILE A 189 4.32 29.17 19.43
CA ILE A 189 4.39 28.29 18.26
C ILE A 189 3.10 27.48 18.21
N ALA A 190 2.37 27.56 17.10
CA ALA A 190 1.10 26.86 16.90
C ALA A 190 1.21 25.96 15.66
N ALA A 191 1.08 24.64 15.81
CA ALA A 191 1.19 23.71 14.68
C ALA A 191 -0.18 23.26 14.15
N CYS A 192 -0.37 23.34 12.83
CA CYS A 192 -1.61 22.92 12.16
C CYS A 192 -1.37 21.99 10.96
N ARG A 193 -2.44 21.33 10.52
CA ARG A 193 -2.52 20.58 9.26
C ARG A 193 -3.17 21.46 8.19
N ASP A 194 -2.49 21.60 7.05
CA ASP A 194 -2.97 22.27 5.84
C ASP A 194 -3.36 23.76 6.00
N ASP A 195 -3.36 24.49 4.90
CA ASP A 195 -3.73 25.90 4.83
C ASP A 195 -5.26 26.09 4.88
N ALA A 196 -6.04 25.08 4.48
CA ALA A 196 -7.50 25.10 4.56
C ALA A 196 -8.02 25.26 6.00
N CYS A 197 -7.27 24.80 7.01
CA CYS A 197 -7.61 25.01 8.43
C CYS A 197 -7.65 26.51 8.78
N LEU A 198 -6.87 27.34 8.09
CA LEU A 198 -6.71 28.77 8.37
C LEU A 198 -7.76 29.64 7.67
N GLN A 199 -8.36 29.14 6.59
CA GLN A 199 -9.50 29.80 5.93
C GLN A 199 -10.71 29.95 6.88
N SER A 200 -10.77 29.12 7.92
CA SER A 200 -11.75 29.22 9.01
C SER A 200 -11.36 30.21 10.13
N LEU A 201 -10.12 30.73 10.12
CA LEU A 201 -9.47 31.45 11.21
C LEU A 201 -8.65 32.68 10.73
N PRO A 202 -9.25 33.63 9.98
CA PRO A 202 -8.53 34.72 9.30
C PRO A 202 -7.78 35.68 10.23
N ALA A 203 -8.14 35.73 11.52
CA ALA A 203 -7.43 36.57 12.49
C ALA A 203 -6.04 36.02 12.83
N LEU A 204 -5.88 34.70 12.99
CA LEU A 204 -4.58 34.09 13.27
C LEU A 204 -3.62 34.25 12.08
N GLU A 205 -4.09 34.16 10.83
CA GLU A 205 -3.28 34.46 9.65
C GLU A 205 -2.74 35.90 9.62
N ARG A 206 -3.51 36.87 10.12
CA ARG A 206 -3.07 38.28 10.26
C ARG A 206 -2.05 38.46 11.38
N LEU A 207 -2.14 37.66 12.45
CA LEU A 207 -1.31 37.81 13.63
C LEU A 207 0.03 37.04 13.53
N ALA A 208 0.07 35.93 12.81
CA ALA A 208 1.17 34.97 12.80
C ALA A 208 2.22 35.20 11.68
N GLU A 209 3.47 34.88 11.98
CA GLU A 209 4.47 34.54 10.97
C GLU A 209 4.27 33.08 10.55
N LYS A 210 3.93 32.85 9.28
CA LYS A 210 3.66 31.50 8.76
C LYS A 210 4.93 30.82 8.26
N MET A 211 5.23 29.65 8.81
CA MET A 211 6.33 28.79 8.39
C MET A 211 5.79 27.45 7.88
N THR A 212 6.14 27.06 6.64
CA THR A 212 5.68 25.79 6.05
C THR A 212 6.81 24.78 5.98
N ILE A 213 6.66 23.68 6.72
CA ILE A 213 7.59 22.55 6.70
C ILE A 213 7.25 21.64 5.53
N ARG A 214 8.25 21.37 4.69
CA ARG A 214 8.11 20.51 3.50
C ARG A 214 8.67 19.12 3.76
N ASN A 215 8.22 18.12 3.01
CA ASN A 215 8.82 16.78 3.03
C ASN A 215 10.33 16.84 2.68
N LEU A 216 11.11 15.85 3.14
CA LEU A 216 12.55 15.81 2.99
C LEU A 216 12.97 15.73 1.51
N SER A 217 14.11 16.36 1.21
CA SER A 217 14.83 16.12 -0.05
C SER A 217 15.41 14.70 -0.08
N PHE A 218 15.80 14.23 -1.26
CA PHE A 218 16.46 12.92 -1.43
C PHE A 218 17.60 12.68 -0.42
N LYS A 219 18.47 13.68 -0.22
CA LYS A 219 19.58 13.62 0.76
C LYS A 219 19.09 13.52 2.21
N GLY A 220 18.00 14.20 2.56
CA GLY A 220 17.39 14.10 3.90
C GLY A 220 16.75 12.73 4.12
N THR A 221 16.08 12.20 3.10
CA THR A 221 15.45 10.87 3.11
C THR A 221 16.48 9.77 3.26
N THR A 222 17.57 9.78 2.48
CA THR A 222 18.63 8.75 2.60
C THR A 222 19.32 8.80 3.97
N ALA A 223 19.59 10.00 4.50
CA ALA A 223 20.16 10.17 5.83
C ALA A 223 19.22 9.66 6.95
N LEU A 224 17.92 9.95 6.87
CA LEU A 224 16.92 9.46 7.82
C LEU A 224 16.76 7.92 7.71
N THR A 225 16.71 7.39 6.49
CA THR A 225 16.64 5.95 6.22
C THR A 225 17.83 5.21 6.83
N GLY A 226 19.06 5.69 6.59
CA GLY A 226 20.27 5.15 7.21
C GLY A 226 20.20 5.18 8.73
N THR A 227 19.84 6.33 9.30
CA THR A 227 19.68 6.51 10.76
C THR A 227 18.69 5.50 11.37
N ILE A 228 17.53 5.28 10.75
CA ILE A 228 16.50 4.34 11.23
C ILE A 228 16.98 2.89 11.12
N MET A 229 17.67 2.53 10.04
CA MET A 229 18.26 1.20 9.84
C MET A 229 19.54 0.95 10.65
N HIS A 230 20.01 1.94 11.44
CA HIS A 230 21.30 1.92 12.13
C HIS A 230 22.50 1.71 11.19
N GLN A 231 22.47 2.35 10.02
CA GLN A 231 23.52 2.34 9.00
C GLN A 231 23.96 3.76 8.64
N GLY A 232 25.17 3.89 8.07
CA GLY A 232 25.66 5.17 7.55
C GLY A 232 24.94 5.55 6.26
N GLU A 233 25.42 5.02 5.14
CA GLU A 233 24.84 5.25 3.81
C GLU A 233 23.98 4.07 3.37
N VAL A 234 22.83 4.37 2.75
CA VAL A 234 21.95 3.40 2.10
C VAL A 234 22.18 3.39 0.59
N SER A 235 21.86 2.28 -0.10
CA SER A 235 22.05 2.21 -1.55
C SER A 235 21.18 3.25 -2.27
N GLU A 236 21.73 3.88 -3.31
CA GLU A 236 21.09 4.98 -4.05
C GLU A 236 19.66 4.61 -4.49
N GLY A 237 19.50 3.48 -5.18
CA GLY A 237 18.18 3.00 -5.62
C GLY A 237 17.25 2.52 -4.50
N PHE A 238 17.73 2.28 -3.27
CA PHE A 238 16.84 2.09 -2.11
C PHE A 238 16.38 3.46 -1.58
N GLY A 239 17.29 4.44 -1.53
CA GLY A 239 16.95 5.84 -1.29
C GLY A 239 15.89 6.38 -2.25
N GLU A 240 16.02 6.09 -3.55
CA GLU A 240 15.07 6.53 -4.58
C GLU A 240 13.69 5.91 -4.37
N LEU A 241 13.66 4.62 -4.08
CA LEU A 241 12.42 3.89 -3.76
C LEU A 241 11.72 4.52 -2.54
N VAL A 242 12.46 4.73 -1.45
CA VAL A 242 11.92 5.34 -0.22
C VAL A 242 11.43 6.76 -0.50
N GLN A 243 12.21 7.59 -1.20
CA GLN A 243 11.79 8.95 -1.60
C GLN A 243 10.51 8.93 -2.44
N ARG A 244 10.44 8.06 -3.46
CA ARG A 244 9.29 7.94 -4.37
C ARG A 244 8.03 7.47 -3.66
N ARG A 245 8.16 6.51 -2.73
CA ARG A 245 7.03 5.92 -1.97
C ARG A 245 6.51 6.84 -0.88
N THR A 246 7.40 7.54 -0.19
CA THR A 246 7.06 8.36 0.99
C THR A 246 6.83 9.84 0.65
N GLY A 247 7.28 10.28 -0.53
CA GLY A 247 7.40 11.70 -0.88
C GLY A 247 8.48 12.43 -0.08
N GLY A 248 9.33 11.71 0.66
CA GLY A 248 10.24 12.27 1.66
C GLY A 248 9.59 12.57 3.01
N ASN A 249 8.38 12.07 3.28
CA ASN A 249 7.68 12.31 4.54
C ASN A 249 8.27 11.46 5.69
N PRO A 250 8.85 12.06 6.75
CA PRO A 250 9.56 11.33 7.81
C PRO A 250 8.75 10.20 8.45
N ARG A 251 7.48 10.43 8.79
CA ARG A 251 6.62 9.39 9.37
C ARG A 251 6.42 8.21 8.43
N LYS A 252 6.14 8.46 7.15
CA LYS A 252 5.99 7.38 6.15
C LYS A 252 7.31 6.62 5.92
N ILE A 253 8.46 7.28 6.04
CA ILE A 253 9.78 6.64 6.00
C ILE A 253 9.94 5.70 7.20
N GLU A 254 9.61 6.17 8.41
CA GLU A 254 9.69 5.36 9.63
C GLU A 254 8.72 4.18 9.62
N ASP A 255 7.45 4.40 9.26
CA ASP A 255 6.43 3.35 9.12
C ASP A 255 6.88 2.26 8.13
N MET A 256 7.46 2.66 6.98
CA MET A 256 7.94 1.74 5.92
C MET A 256 9.14 0.88 6.36
N ILE A 257 10.03 1.41 7.21
CA ILE A 257 11.27 0.72 7.62
C ILE A 257 11.06 -0.10 8.90
N ARG A 258 10.40 0.47 9.91
CA ARG A 258 10.20 -0.19 11.21
C ARG A 258 9.10 -1.24 11.22
N SER A 259 8.12 -1.14 10.32
CA SER A 259 6.86 -1.88 10.44
C SER A 259 6.39 -2.53 9.14
N LEU A 260 7.29 -3.25 8.45
CA LEU A 260 6.90 -4.02 7.27
C LEU A 260 5.97 -5.17 7.70
N GLY A 261 4.73 -5.18 7.20
CA GLY A 261 3.70 -6.15 7.60
C GLY A 261 3.29 -6.06 9.07
N GLY A 262 3.50 -4.91 9.74
CA GLY A 262 3.24 -4.74 11.16
C GLY A 262 4.11 -5.59 12.09
N ARG A 263 5.25 -6.12 11.59
CA ARG A 263 6.00 -7.18 12.26
C ARG A 263 7.52 -7.18 12.04
N PHE A 264 8.00 -6.76 10.87
CA PHE A 264 9.41 -6.87 10.50
C PHE A 264 10.07 -5.49 10.42
N GLU A 265 11.07 -5.27 11.28
CA GLU A 265 11.90 -4.06 11.25
C GLU A 265 13.12 -4.31 10.35
N LEU A 266 13.26 -3.53 9.27
CA LEU A 266 14.34 -3.68 8.31
C LEU A 266 15.64 -3.09 8.87
N THR A 267 16.68 -3.91 8.98
CA THR A 267 17.97 -3.52 9.61
C THR A 267 19.13 -3.42 8.63
N ARG A 268 19.09 -4.15 7.51
CA ARG A 268 20.16 -4.09 6.49
C ARG A 268 19.71 -4.56 5.13
N GLU A 269 20.10 -3.88 4.05
CA GLU A 269 20.04 -4.46 2.70
C GLU A 269 21.19 -5.48 2.53
N ILE A 270 20.86 -6.71 2.14
CA ILE A 270 21.81 -7.82 1.95
C ILE A 270 21.96 -8.25 0.49
N GLY A 271 21.06 -7.81 -0.40
CA GLY A 271 21.20 -8.03 -1.85
C GLY A 271 20.09 -7.36 -2.66
N ALA A 272 20.34 -7.13 -3.96
CA ALA A 272 19.38 -6.56 -4.89
C ALA A 272 19.47 -7.27 -6.26
N GLY A 273 18.35 -7.41 -6.95
CA GLY A 273 18.29 -8.01 -8.29
C GLY A 273 16.97 -7.76 -9.00
N GLY A 274 16.83 -8.31 -10.22
CA GLY A 274 15.65 -8.06 -11.09
C GLY A 274 14.30 -8.57 -10.55
N MET A 275 14.28 -9.33 -9.45
CA MET A 275 13.07 -9.79 -8.76
C MET A 275 12.88 -9.14 -7.38
N GLY A 276 13.49 -7.98 -7.13
CA GLY A 276 13.38 -7.21 -5.89
C GLY A 276 14.66 -7.15 -5.06
N ARG A 277 14.53 -6.68 -3.82
CA ARG A 277 15.62 -6.47 -2.85
C ARG A 277 15.47 -7.44 -1.69
N VAL A 278 16.57 -7.84 -1.07
CA VAL A 278 16.58 -8.71 0.11
C VAL A 278 17.16 -7.93 1.28
N PHE A 279 16.43 -7.91 2.40
CA PHE A 279 16.83 -7.24 3.62
C PHE A 279 16.98 -8.24 4.77
N GLN A 280 17.98 -8.05 5.61
CA GLN A 280 17.96 -8.55 6.97
C GLN A 280 16.92 -7.75 7.76
N ALA A 281 16.08 -8.45 8.53
CA ALA A 281 15.06 -7.84 9.37
C ALA A 281 14.99 -8.52 10.74
N MET A 282 14.50 -7.79 11.74
CA MET A 282 14.14 -8.35 13.04
C MET A 282 12.64 -8.69 13.05
N ASP A 283 12.30 -9.93 13.38
CA ASP A 283 10.90 -10.35 13.58
C ASP A 283 10.43 -9.98 14.99
N GLY A 284 9.68 -8.88 15.12
CA GLY A 284 9.15 -8.39 16.40
C GLY A 284 8.25 -9.39 17.15
N LYS A 285 7.74 -10.43 16.49
CA LYS A 285 6.95 -11.49 17.15
C LYS A 285 7.82 -12.60 17.76
N THR A 286 9.00 -12.87 17.20
CA THR A 286 9.84 -14.01 17.63
C THR A 286 11.22 -13.62 18.15
N GLY A 287 11.61 -12.35 18.03
CA GLY A 287 12.95 -11.85 18.38
C GLY A 287 14.06 -12.43 17.50
N LYS A 288 13.73 -12.97 16.33
CA LYS A 288 14.69 -13.62 15.43
C LYS A 288 15.05 -12.72 14.27
N THR A 289 16.34 -12.68 13.95
CA THR A 289 16.83 -12.15 12.69
C THR A 289 16.40 -13.07 11.54
N VAL A 290 15.80 -12.50 10.50
CA VAL A 290 15.32 -13.17 9.30
C VAL A 290 15.79 -12.43 8.04
N ALA A 291 15.67 -13.07 6.89
CA ALA A 291 15.76 -12.39 5.60
C ALA A 291 14.34 -12.13 5.05
N VAL A 292 14.11 -10.95 4.48
CA VAL A 292 12.85 -10.56 3.83
C VAL A 292 13.16 -10.10 2.43
N LYS A 293 12.69 -10.84 1.42
CA LYS A 293 12.74 -10.43 0.01
C LYS A 293 11.51 -9.59 -0.28
N VAL A 294 11.71 -8.37 -0.73
CA VAL A 294 10.67 -7.38 -1.01
C VAL A 294 10.72 -6.99 -2.48
N MET A 295 9.63 -7.24 -3.18
CA MET A 295 9.36 -6.75 -4.53
C MET A 295 8.34 -5.61 -4.43
N PHE A 296 8.62 -4.47 -5.06
CA PHE A 296 7.73 -3.32 -5.07
C PHE A 296 7.13 -3.17 -6.47
N ALA A 297 5.82 -2.88 -6.56
CA ALA A 297 5.24 -2.44 -7.82
C ALA A 297 5.90 -1.13 -8.27
N GLN A 298 6.20 -1.04 -9.57
CA GLN A 298 6.53 0.23 -10.21
C GLN A 298 5.21 0.96 -10.54
N ASP A 299 4.28 0.26 -11.20
CA ASP A 299 2.98 0.78 -11.67
C ASP A 299 1.80 -0.13 -11.26
N GLU A 300 0.55 0.30 -11.48
CA GLU A 300 -0.66 -0.50 -11.16
C GLU A 300 -0.72 -1.85 -11.89
N ALA A 301 -0.10 -1.95 -13.08
CA ALA A 301 0.00 -3.18 -13.85
C ALA A 301 0.84 -4.28 -13.16
N ASP A 302 1.71 -3.92 -12.21
CA ASP A 302 2.53 -4.88 -11.46
C ASP A 302 1.78 -5.62 -10.35
N LEU A 303 0.52 -5.27 -10.04
CA LEU A 303 -0.22 -5.92 -8.96
C LEU A 303 -0.37 -7.44 -9.19
N ASP A 304 -0.55 -7.84 -10.45
CA ASP A 304 -0.52 -9.22 -10.92
C ASP A 304 0.84 -9.91 -10.67
N THR A 305 1.94 -9.18 -10.89
CA THR A 305 3.31 -9.64 -10.62
C THR A 305 3.55 -9.82 -9.12
N LEU A 306 3.07 -8.90 -8.28
CA LEU A 306 3.14 -9.01 -6.82
C LEU A 306 2.31 -10.18 -6.28
N LEU A 307 1.12 -10.42 -6.84
CA LEU A 307 0.28 -11.58 -6.48
C LEU A 307 0.98 -12.89 -6.83
N ARG A 308 1.60 -13.01 -8.01
CA ARG A 308 2.41 -14.19 -8.38
C ARG A 308 3.62 -14.36 -7.45
N PHE A 309 4.31 -13.28 -7.09
CA PHE A 309 5.43 -13.31 -6.14
C PHE A 309 4.99 -13.76 -4.74
N GLN A 310 3.82 -13.32 -4.27
CA GLN A 310 3.24 -13.77 -3.00
C GLN A 310 2.83 -15.25 -3.04
N GLN A 311 2.28 -15.72 -4.16
CA GLN A 311 1.97 -17.14 -4.40
C GLN A 311 3.22 -18.02 -4.44
N GLU A 312 4.31 -17.57 -5.07
CA GLU A 312 5.62 -18.24 -5.05
C GLU A 312 6.09 -18.46 -3.59
N GLY A 313 6.10 -17.41 -2.77
CA GLY A 313 6.47 -17.54 -1.37
C GLY A 313 5.58 -18.50 -0.57
N ALA A 314 4.28 -18.59 -0.92
CA ALA A 314 3.37 -19.56 -0.32
C ALA A 314 3.73 -21.00 -0.71
N VAL A 315 4.03 -21.28 -1.98
CA VAL A 315 4.50 -22.59 -2.45
C VAL A 315 5.83 -22.96 -1.76
N LEU A 316 6.79 -22.05 -1.73
CA LEU A 316 8.11 -22.31 -1.13
C LEU A 316 8.05 -22.54 0.39
N SER A 317 7.06 -21.97 1.10
CA SER A 317 6.84 -22.24 2.53
C SER A 317 6.50 -23.71 2.84
N THR A 318 6.08 -24.50 1.83
CA THR A 318 5.83 -25.94 1.97
C THR A 318 7.12 -26.77 1.98
N LEU A 319 8.22 -26.25 1.43
CA LEU A 319 9.48 -26.98 1.28
C LEU A 319 10.25 -27.00 2.61
N LYS A 320 10.68 -28.20 3.02
CA LYS A 320 11.41 -28.45 4.27
C LYS A 320 12.56 -29.42 4.01
N HIS A 321 13.72 -28.88 3.64
CA HIS A 321 14.93 -29.63 3.33
C HIS A 321 16.15 -28.95 3.95
N PRO A 322 17.16 -29.67 4.48
CA PRO A 322 18.38 -29.06 5.02
C PRO A 322 19.08 -28.14 4.00
N ASN A 323 19.04 -28.49 2.71
CA ASN A 323 19.74 -27.75 1.65
C ASN A 323 18.86 -26.79 0.83
N ILE A 324 17.64 -26.47 1.28
CA ILE A 324 16.78 -25.44 0.70
C ILE A 324 16.60 -24.32 1.74
N VAL A 325 16.57 -23.05 1.29
CA VAL A 325 16.22 -21.92 2.14
C VAL A 325 14.79 -22.08 2.66
N LYS A 326 14.64 -22.12 3.98
CA LYS A 326 13.34 -22.22 4.64
C LYS A 326 12.59 -20.90 4.54
N VAL A 327 11.49 -20.91 3.78
CA VAL A 327 10.53 -19.81 3.75
C VAL A 327 9.53 -19.98 4.91
N TYR A 328 9.34 -18.91 5.69
CA TYR A 328 8.39 -18.87 6.81
C TYR A 328 6.98 -18.42 6.38
N GLY A 329 6.88 -17.71 5.26
CA GLY A 329 5.60 -17.28 4.65
C GLY A 329 5.77 -16.07 3.74
N SER A 330 4.67 -15.62 3.15
CA SER A 330 4.61 -14.44 2.29
C SER A 330 3.37 -13.60 2.57
N PHE A 331 3.44 -12.30 2.29
CA PHE A 331 2.34 -11.35 2.44
C PHE A 331 2.43 -10.21 1.42
N LEU A 332 1.34 -9.45 1.28
CA LEU A 332 1.30 -8.20 0.53
C LEU A 332 1.12 -7.06 1.53
N GLU A 333 1.91 -5.99 1.36
CA GLU A 333 1.83 -4.76 2.16
C GLU A 333 1.67 -3.59 1.19
N GLN A 334 0.46 -3.01 1.12
CA GLN A 334 0.05 -1.95 0.19
C GLN A 334 0.32 -2.27 -1.30
N GLN A 335 1.54 -2.04 -1.77
CA GLN A 335 2.04 -2.29 -3.13
C GLN A 335 3.44 -2.92 -3.13
N ALA A 336 3.72 -3.72 -2.09
CA ALA A 336 4.92 -4.53 -1.97
C ALA A 336 4.56 -6.00 -1.68
N GLY A 337 5.16 -6.91 -2.43
CA GLY A 337 5.14 -8.34 -2.14
C GLY A 337 6.35 -8.70 -1.28
N CYS A 338 6.11 -9.46 -0.21
CA CYS A 338 7.13 -9.82 0.78
C CYS A 338 7.20 -11.35 0.93
N ILE A 339 8.40 -11.91 0.89
CA ILE A 339 8.68 -13.31 1.26
C ILE A 339 9.66 -13.31 2.43
N VAL A 340 9.27 -13.93 3.54
CA VAL A 340 10.06 -14.03 4.77
C VAL A 340 10.73 -15.39 4.81
N MET A 341 12.04 -15.43 5.01
CA MET A 341 12.86 -16.63 4.95
C MET A 341 13.97 -16.64 6.02
N GLU A 342 14.59 -17.79 6.24
CA GLU A 342 15.75 -17.88 7.12
C GLU A 342 16.92 -17.04 6.58
N LEU A 343 17.62 -16.34 7.46
CA LEU A 343 18.89 -15.69 7.11
C LEU A 343 19.98 -16.76 7.05
N VAL A 344 20.71 -16.84 5.93
CA VAL A 344 21.85 -17.74 5.77
C VAL A 344 23.14 -16.93 5.88
N GLU A 345 23.94 -17.21 6.91
CA GLU A 345 25.26 -16.60 7.09
C GLU A 345 26.29 -17.31 6.19
N GLY A 346 26.85 -16.57 5.23
CA GLY A 346 27.81 -17.09 4.25
C GLY A 346 27.92 -16.20 3.02
N ALA A 347 28.41 -16.79 1.92
CA ALA A 347 28.53 -16.14 0.61
C ALA A 347 27.79 -16.96 -0.46
N SER A 348 27.39 -16.34 -1.57
CA SER A 348 26.91 -17.13 -2.71
C SER A 348 28.07 -17.88 -3.36
N LEU A 349 27.80 -19.05 -3.96
CA LEU A 349 28.80 -19.76 -4.77
C LEU A 349 29.32 -18.86 -5.90
N GLY A 350 28.48 -17.96 -6.43
CA GLY A 350 28.88 -16.93 -7.40
C GLY A 350 29.92 -15.94 -6.87
N GLN A 351 29.85 -15.55 -5.60
CA GLN A 351 30.90 -14.74 -4.95
C GLN A 351 32.18 -15.55 -4.74
N ILE A 352 32.06 -16.82 -4.35
CA ILE A 352 33.22 -17.71 -4.13
C ILE A 352 33.97 -17.95 -5.46
N LEU A 353 33.26 -18.23 -6.55
CA LEU A 353 33.88 -18.53 -7.85
C LEU A 353 34.59 -17.33 -8.51
N ARG A 354 34.34 -16.09 -8.06
CA ARG A 354 35.14 -14.92 -8.46
C ARG A 354 36.59 -15.01 -7.98
N SER A 355 36.85 -15.78 -6.92
CA SER A 355 38.20 -16.07 -6.43
C SER A 355 38.90 -17.20 -7.21
N GLY A 356 38.21 -17.81 -8.18
CA GLY A 356 38.69 -18.91 -8.99
C GLY A 356 37.93 -20.23 -8.77
N ARG A 357 38.43 -21.29 -9.39
CA ARG A 357 37.89 -22.65 -9.27
C ARG A 357 38.07 -23.25 -7.88
N LEU A 358 37.27 -24.26 -7.57
CA LEU A 358 37.32 -25.00 -6.32
C LEU A 358 38.11 -26.32 -6.47
N ASP A 359 38.53 -26.90 -5.35
CA ASP A 359 39.07 -28.25 -5.31
C ASP A 359 37.97 -29.30 -5.53
N LEU A 360 38.34 -30.46 -6.07
CA LEU A 360 37.36 -31.47 -6.51
C LEU A 360 36.57 -32.09 -5.34
N ALA A 361 37.20 -32.29 -4.18
CA ALA A 361 36.52 -32.81 -3.00
C ALA A 361 35.42 -31.84 -2.51
N ARG A 362 35.73 -30.55 -2.41
CA ARG A 362 34.75 -29.51 -2.10
C ARG A 362 33.69 -29.37 -3.19
N CYS A 363 34.08 -29.46 -4.47
CA CYS A 363 33.11 -29.47 -5.57
C CYS A 363 32.07 -30.58 -5.40
N LYS A 364 32.52 -31.80 -5.10
CA LYS A 364 31.66 -32.98 -4.91
C LYS A 364 30.70 -32.77 -3.75
N VAL A 365 31.20 -32.34 -2.59
CA VAL A 365 30.39 -32.06 -1.39
C VAL A 365 29.30 -31.01 -1.64
N LEU A 366 29.61 -29.94 -2.38
CA LEU A 366 28.62 -28.91 -2.74
C LEU A 366 27.61 -29.44 -3.77
N LEU A 367 28.06 -30.14 -4.81
CA LEU A 367 27.18 -30.70 -5.86
C LEU A 367 26.22 -31.77 -5.32
N GLN A 368 26.67 -32.65 -4.43
CA GLN A 368 25.81 -33.66 -3.77
C GLN A 368 24.64 -32.97 -3.05
N GLN A 369 24.92 -31.94 -2.26
CA GLN A 369 23.89 -31.22 -1.52
C GLN A 369 22.89 -30.47 -2.41
N VAL A 370 23.34 -29.90 -3.54
CA VAL A 370 22.45 -29.28 -4.53
C VAL A 370 21.60 -30.34 -5.25
N ALA A 371 22.19 -31.47 -5.64
CA ALA A 371 21.46 -32.58 -6.25
C ALA A 371 20.39 -33.12 -5.30
N SER A 372 20.71 -33.30 -4.02
CA SER A 372 19.76 -33.72 -2.99
C SER A 372 18.58 -32.74 -2.81
N ALA A 373 18.85 -31.44 -2.84
CA ALA A 373 17.81 -30.41 -2.85
C ALA A 373 16.90 -30.49 -4.08
N LEU A 374 17.45 -30.77 -5.26
CA LEU A 374 16.69 -30.97 -6.49
C LEU A 374 15.85 -32.25 -6.44
N VAL A 375 16.38 -33.38 -5.93
CA VAL A 375 15.62 -34.62 -5.70
C VAL A 375 14.40 -34.36 -4.83
N TYR A 376 14.58 -33.63 -3.73
CA TYR A 376 13.50 -33.28 -2.81
C TYR A 376 12.40 -32.41 -3.48
N ALA A 377 12.80 -31.45 -4.32
CA ALA A 377 11.88 -30.56 -5.03
C ALA A 377 11.15 -31.25 -6.18
N HIS A 378 11.86 -32.00 -7.02
CA HIS A 378 11.31 -32.76 -8.15
C HIS A 378 10.32 -33.82 -7.69
N GLY A 379 10.57 -34.47 -6.55
CA GLY A 379 9.61 -35.39 -5.90
C GLY A 379 8.30 -34.74 -5.43
N ARG A 380 8.18 -33.40 -5.53
CA ARG A 380 6.96 -32.60 -5.27
C ARG A 380 6.45 -31.89 -6.52
N SER A 381 6.92 -32.28 -7.70
CA SER A 381 6.62 -31.65 -8.99
C SER A 381 7.03 -30.17 -9.09
N ILE A 382 8.03 -29.74 -8.31
CA ILE A 382 8.57 -28.38 -8.34
C ILE A 382 9.93 -28.40 -9.03
N VAL A 383 10.03 -27.73 -10.19
CA VAL A 383 11.27 -27.51 -10.95
C VAL A 383 11.85 -26.16 -10.53
N HIS A 384 13.17 -26.06 -10.35
CA HIS A 384 13.82 -24.82 -9.91
C HIS A 384 13.90 -23.79 -11.05
N SER A 385 14.27 -24.20 -12.27
CA SER A 385 14.36 -23.42 -13.51
C SER A 385 15.34 -22.22 -13.53
N ASP A 386 16.00 -21.90 -12.41
CA ASP A 386 17.01 -20.84 -12.32
C ASP A 386 18.23 -21.26 -11.47
N ILE A 387 18.71 -22.49 -11.64
CA ILE A 387 19.92 -22.96 -10.93
C ILE A 387 21.15 -22.24 -11.49
N LYS A 388 21.83 -21.50 -10.61
CA LYS A 388 23.06 -20.74 -10.90
C LYS A 388 23.85 -20.50 -9.62
N PRO A 389 25.14 -20.16 -9.67
CA PRO A 389 25.97 -19.98 -8.48
C PRO A 389 25.48 -18.90 -7.51
N ASP A 390 24.82 -17.85 -8.00
CA ASP A 390 24.26 -16.79 -7.14
C ASP A 390 23.04 -17.25 -6.32
N ASN A 391 22.33 -18.29 -6.78
CA ASN A 391 21.17 -18.89 -6.10
C ASN A 391 21.55 -20.06 -5.17
N ILE A 392 22.86 -20.32 -5.00
CA ILE A 392 23.40 -21.34 -4.10
C ILE A 392 24.20 -20.61 -3.01
N LEU A 393 23.62 -20.49 -1.82
CA LEU A 393 24.28 -19.87 -0.67
C LEU A 393 25.13 -20.93 0.04
N VAL A 394 26.39 -20.62 0.32
CA VAL A 394 27.36 -21.52 0.97
C VAL A 394 27.69 -20.94 2.35
N ALA A 395 27.31 -21.66 3.39
CA ALA A 395 27.64 -21.31 4.77
C ALA A 395 29.10 -21.64 5.10
N ASN A 396 29.63 -21.07 6.18
CA ASN A 396 31.03 -21.19 6.61
C ASN A 396 31.52 -22.63 6.88
N ASN A 397 30.63 -23.62 6.90
CA ASN A 397 30.90 -25.05 7.08
C ASN A 397 30.61 -25.89 5.83
N ASP A 398 30.64 -25.27 4.64
CA ASP A 398 30.32 -25.87 3.34
C ASP A 398 28.93 -26.53 3.23
N ARG A 399 28.01 -26.20 4.14
CA ARG A 399 26.59 -26.50 3.96
C ARG A 399 25.96 -25.50 3.00
N ILE A 400 25.28 -26.01 1.98
CA ILE A 400 24.60 -25.16 1.00
C ILE A 400 23.13 -24.98 1.29
N LYS A 401 22.57 -23.86 0.82
CA LYS A 401 21.15 -23.52 0.82
C LYS A 401 20.77 -22.98 -0.57
N VAL A 402 19.92 -23.71 -1.28
CA VAL A 402 19.34 -23.28 -2.56
C VAL A 402 18.20 -22.29 -2.30
N THR A 403 18.20 -21.15 -3.02
CA THR A 403 17.20 -20.08 -2.95
C THR A 403 16.71 -19.69 -4.34
N ASP A 404 15.67 -18.85 -4.43
CA ASP A 404 15.21 -18.23 -5.69
C ASP A 404 14.79 -19.25 -6.77
N PHE A 405 13.94 -20.20 -6.36
CA PHE A 405 13.19 -21.07 -7.27
C PHE A 405 12.33 -20.21 -8.20
N GLY A 406 12.47 -20.38 -9.51
CA GLY A 406 11.79 -19.56 -10.54
C GLY A 406 10.28 -19.82 -10.71
N VAL A 407 9.54 -20.03 -9.62
CA VAL A 407 8.10 -20.35 -9.64
C VAL A 407 7.29 -19.24 -10.33
N ALA A 408 7.71 -17.97 -10.22
CA ALA A 408 7.14 -16.85 -10.97
C ALA A 408 7.16 -17.01 -12.51
N ARG A 409 8.02 -17.88 -13.08
CA ARG A 409 7.98 -18.24 -14.51
C ARG A 409 6.86 -19.22 -14.84
N LEU A 410 6.52 -20.14 -13.92
CA LEU A 410 5.42 -21.11 -14.06
C LEU A 410 4.02 -20.46 -13.93
N LEU A 411 3.93 -19.30 -13.27
CA LEU A 411 2.68 -18.56 -13.06
C LEU A 411 2.38 -17.50 -14.15
N ARG A 412 3.22 -17.41 -15.20
CA ARG A 412 2.92 -16.60 -16.38
C ARG A 412 1.96 -17.39 -17.28
N PRO A 413 0.88 -16.78 -17.82
CA PRO A 413 0.14 -17.41 -18.90
C PRO A 413 1.08 -17.69 -20.07
N GLU A 414 0.90 -18.84 -20.74
CA GLU A 414 1.77 -19.28 -21.84
C GLU A 414 1.82 -18.21 -22.94
N VAL A 415 2.94 -17.49 -23.02
CA VAL A 415 3.19 -16.57 -24.13
C VAL A 415 3.51 -17.43 -25.34
N SER A 416 2.63 -17.40 -26.34
CA SER A 416 2.81 -18.15 -27.58
C SER A 416 4.20 -17.91 -28.17
N ALA A 417 4.84 -18.97 -28.67
CA ALA A 417 6.23 -18.97 -29.18
C ALA A 417 6.51 -17.93 -30.29
N SER A 418 5.48 -17.33 -30.88
CA SER A 418 5.56 -16.27 -31.90
C SER A 418 5.97 -14.88 -31.39
N GLN A 419 6.11 -14.64 -30.07
CA GLN A 419 6.59 -13.35 -29.52
C GLN A 419 7.97 -13.40 -28.85
N ALA A 420 8.52 -14.60 -28.61
CA ALA A 420 9.84 -14.76 -27.97
C ALA A 420 10.99 -14.16 -28.79
N THR A 421 10.83 -14.04 -30.11
CA THR A 421 11.80 -13.47 -31.04
C THR A 421 11.83 -11.94 -31.10
N THR A 422 10.97 -11.25 -30.33
CA THR A 422 10.88 -9.77 -30.29
C THR A 422 11.11 -9.17 -28.90
N ALA A 423 11.44 -9.97 -27.89
CA ALA A 423 11.73 -9.48 -26.55
C ALA A 423 13.12 -8.81 -26.47
N ALA A 424 13.22 -7.66 -25.79
CA ALA A 424 14.47 -6.93 -25.63
C ALA A 424 15.53 -7.76 -24.84
N PRO A 425 16.84 -7.58 -25.10
CA PRO A 425 17.92 -8.37 -24.48
C PRO A 425 17.89 -8.43 -22.95
N GLU A 426 17.39 -7.38 -22.30
CA GLU A 426 17.27 -7.24 -20.84
C GLU A 426 16.31 -8.26 -20.20
N THR A 427 15.43 -8.89 -21.00
CA THR A 427 14.34 -9.76 -20.50
C THR A 427 14.82 -11.15 -20.04
N PHE A 428 16.00 -11.60 -20.49
CA PHE A 428 16.48 -12.98 -20.31
C PHE A 428 17.28 -13.22 -19.02
N GLY A 429 17.68 -12.16 -18.31
CA GLY A 429 18.61 -12.25 -17.18
C GLY A 429 20.03 -12.65 -17.64
N THR A 430 20.81 -13.28 -16.75
CA THR A 430 22.17 -13.74 -17.05
C THR A 430 22.15 -15.17 -17.62
N PRO A 431 22.37 -15.39 -18.93
CA PRO A 431 22.08 -16.67 -19.61
C PRO A 431 23.11 -17.78 -19.40
N LEU A 432 24.21 -17.52 -18.66
CA LEU A 432 25.41 -18.37 -18.51
C LEU A 432 25.17 -19.83 -18.02
N TYR A 433 23.97 -20.15 -17.54
CA TYR A 433 23.59 -21.45 -16.98
C TYR A 433 22.26 -21.98 -17.55
N MET A 434 21.66 -21.27 -18.51
CA MET A 434 20.31 -21.54 -19.02
C MET A 434 20.26 -22.82 -19.87
N ALA A 435 19.25 -23.67 -19.71
CA ALA A 435 19.11 -24.87 -20.54
C ALA A 435 18.60 -24.55 -21.96
N PRO A 436 18.94 -25.34 -22.99
CA PRO A 436 18.50 -25.11 -24.37
C PRO A 436 16.98 -24.92 -24.51
N GLU A 437 16.20 -25.77 -23.83
CA GLU A 437 14.75 -25.74 -23.82
C GLU A 437 14.15 -24.44 -23.24
N GLN A 438 14.88 -23.75 -22.34
CA GLN A 438 14.46 -22.46 -21.79
C GLN A 438 14.63 -21.33 -22.79
N VAL A 439 15.71 -21.36 -23.59
CA VAL A 439 15.95 -20.40 -24.68
C VAL A 439 14.92 -20.60 -25.81
N GLN A 440 14.52 -21.85 -26.06
CA GLN A 440 13.47 -22.20 -27.03
C GLN A 440 12.03 -21.93 -26.55
N GLY A 441 11.82 -21.64 -25.25
CA GLY A 441 10.48 -21.49 -24.68
C GLY A 441 9.67 -22.79 -24.62
N HIS A 442 10.34 -23.95 -24.62
CA HIS A 442 9.70 -25.25 -24.49
C HIS A 442 9.26 -25.52 -23.03
N LYS A 443 8.38 -26.52 -22.85
CA LYS A 443 7.92 -26.94 -21.52
C LYS A 443 9.10 -27.50 -20.69
N LEU A 444 9.29 -26.95 -19.49
CA LEU A 444 10.38 -27.32 -18.60
C LEU A 444 10.02 -28.53 -17.73
N ASP A 445 11.03 -29.34 -17.42
CA ASP A 445 10.95 -30.44 -16.44
C ASP A 445 12.27 -30.54 -15.63
N GLY A 446 12.40 -31.55 -14.76
CA GLY A 446 13.57 -31.70 -13.90
C GLY A 446 14.92 -31.81 -14.64
N ARG A 447 14.91 -32.16 -15.93
CA ARG A 447 16.12 -32.27 -16.78
C ARG A 447 16.68 -30.89 -17.20
N THR A 448 15.88 -29.83 -17.03
CA THR A 448 16.34 -28.43 -17.11
C THR A 448 17.29 -28.11 -15.95
N ASP A 449 16.94 -28.50 -14.72
CA ASP A 449 17.80 -28.29 -13.55
C ASP A 449 19.08 -29.16 -13.61
N VAL A 450 19.00 -30.36 -14.20
CA VAL A 450 20.16 -31.23 -14.47
C VAL A 450 21.19 -30.54 -15.38
N TYR A 451 20.74 -29.89 -16.46
CA TYR A 451 21.62 -29.13 -17.36
C TYR A 451 22.27 -27.96 -16.64
N ALA A 452 21.46 -27.16 -15.94
CA ALA A 452 21.93 -25.99 -15.20
C ALA A 452 22.94 -26.36 -14.10
N LEU A 453 22.71 -27.46 -13.37
CA LEU A 453 23.67 -27.98 -12.39
C LEU A 453 24.97 -28.49 -13.06
N GLY A 454 24.89 -29.06 -14.28
CA GLY A 454 26.06 -29.37 -15.09
C GLY A 454 26.89 -28.14 -15.48
N ALA A 455 26.23 -27.03 -15.84
CA ALA A 455 26.89 -25.76 -16.12
C ALA A 455 27.54 -25.14 -14.87
N VAL A 456 26.90 -25.29 -13.70
CA VAL A 456 27.49 -24.92 -12.40
C VAL A 456 28.71 -25.79 -12.08
N ALA A 457 28.62 -27.12 -12.23
CA ALA A 457 29.74 -28.04 -12.02
C ALA A 457 30.93 -27.72 -12.93
N TYR A 458 30.67 -27.42 -14.21
CA TYR A 458 31.68 -26.94 -15.17
C TYR A 458 32.41 -25.70 -14.64
N HIS A 459 31.66 -24.71 -14.16
CA HIS A 459 32.24 -23.48 -13.60
C HIS A 459 33.07 -23.76 -12.35
N MET A 460 32.59 -24.62 -11.45
CA MET A 460 33.29 -24.98 -10.22
C MET A 460 34.67 -25.62 -10.48
N VAL A 461 34.79 -26.52 -11.46
CA VAL A 461 36.05 -27.23 -11.74
C VAL A 461 36.99 -26.50 -12.70
N THR A 462 36.46 -25.67 -13.62
CA THR A 462 37.30 -24.95 -14.61
C THR A 462 37.60 -23.51 -14.23
N GLY A 463 36.79 -22.89 -13.35
CA GLY A 463 36.89 -21.47 -13.00
C GLY A 463 36.21 -20.52 -13.98
N ARG A 464 35.45 -21.03 -14.96
CA ARG A 464 34.63 -20.23 -15.89
C ARG A 464 33.37 -21.01 -16.34
N PRO A 465 32.25 -20.36 -16.69
CA PRO A 465 31.08 -21.06 -17.22
C PRO A 465 31.37 -21.72 -18.58
N PRO A 466 30.57 -22.72 -19.01
CA PRO A 466 30.82 -23.49 -20.24
C PRO A 466 30.80 -22.65 -21.52
N PHE A 467 30.00 -21.57 -21.53
CA PHE A 467 29.90 -20.65 -22.66
C PHE A 467 30.06 -19.20 -22.19
N GLN A 468 30.80 -18.42 -22.96
CA GLN A 468 31.04 -16.98 -22.75
C GLN A 468 30.97 -16.25 -24.09
N ALA A 469 30.43 -15.04 -24.07
CA ALA A 469 30.41 -14.08 -25.18
C ALA A 469 30.25 -12.65 -24.63
N ASN A 470 30.43 -11.65 -25.48
CA ASN A 470 30.31 -10.23 -25.10
C ASN A 470 28.86 -9.73 -24.99
N ASP A 471 27.89 -10.56 -25.39
CA ASP A 471 26.46 -10.25 -25.40
C ASP A 471 25.63 -11.44 -24.89
N SER A 472 24.50 -11.16 -24.24
CA SER A 472 23.62 -12.17 -23.64
C SER A 472 22.94 -13.06 -24.68
N LEU A 473 22.48 -12.52 -25.82
CA LEU A 473 21.87 -13.34 -26.86
C LEU A 473 22.90 -14.29 -27.46
N ALA A 474 24.13 -13.82 -27.67
CA ALA A 474 25.23 -14.66 -28.14
C ALA A 474 25.53 -15.83 -27.18
N VAL A 475 25.49 -15.63 -25.85
CA VAL A 475 25.59 -16.75 -24.89
C VAL A 475 24.41 -17.71 -25.02
N ALA A 476 23.18 -17.21 -25.10
CA ALA A 476 21.98 -18.05 -25.21
C ALA A 476 22.00 -18.93 -26.47
N LEU A 477 22.46 -18.39 -27.62
CA LEU A 477 22.64 -19.15 -28.86
C LEU A 477 23.72 -20.25 -28.72
N LYS A 478 24.82 -19.99 -28.01
CA LYS A 478 25.83 -21.04 -27.71
C LYS A 478 25.25 -22.18 -26.87
N HIS A 479 24.35 -21.86 -25.94
CA HIS A 479 23.62 -22.89 -25.19
C HIS A 479 22.72 -23.74 -26.09
N LEU A 480 22.19 -23.22 -27.20
CA LEU A 480 21.46 -24.01 -28.20
C LEU A 480 22.38 -24.87 -29.09
N GLU A 481 23.41 -24.25 -29.68
CA GLU A 481 24.10 -24.80 -30.87
C GLU A 481 25.52 -25.30 -30.60
N GLU A 482 26.26 -24.68 -29.68
CA GLU A 482 27.69 -24.97 -29.48
C GLU A 482 27.89 -26.12 -28.48
N ALA A 483 28.71 -27.12 -28.82
CA ALA A 483 29.14 -28.15 -27.87
C ALA A 483 30.12 -27.56 -26.84
N PRO A 484 30.00 -27.86 -25.54
CA PRO A 484 30.89 -27.31 -24.53
C PRO A 484 32.31 -27.85 -24.70
N LEU A 485 33.33 -26.98 -24.56
CA LEU A 485 34.73 -27.40 -24.50
C LEU A 485 34.93 -28.40 -23.36
N PRO A 486 35.36 -29.66 -23.60
CA PRO A 486 35.47 -30.66 -22.54
C PRO A 486 36.40 -30.19 -21.41
N PRO A 487 36.04 -30.33 -20.12
CA PRO A 487 36.85 -29.82 -19.00
C PRO A 487 38.33 -30.22 -19.04
N ARG A 488 38.66 -31.44 -19.49
CA ARG A 488 40.05 -31.93 -19.59
C ARG A 488 40.86 -31.28 -20.71
N ALA A 489 40.21 -30.66 -21.69
CA ALA A 489 40.88 -29.83 -22.69
C ALA A 489 41.33 -28.47 -22.11
N LEU A 490 40.79 -28.06 -20.95
CA LEU A 490 41.20 -26.85 -20.22
C LEU A 490 42.18 -27.16 -19.08
N ASP A 491 41.97 -28.27 -18.36
CA ASP A 491 42.93 -28.78 -17.38
C ASP A 491 42.94 -30.31 -17.38
N SER A 492 44.04 -30.89 -17.86
CA SER A 492 44.22 -32.34 -17.97
C SER A 492 44.27 -33.07 -16.63
N ARG A 493 44.36 -32.35 -15.49
CA ARG A 493 44.26 -32.91 -14.14
C ARG A 493 42.83 -33.22 -13.71
N ILE A 494 41.81 -32.70 -14.42
CA ILE A 494 40.42 -33.04 -14.14
C ILE A 494 40.20 -34.53 -14.48
N PRO A 495 39.71 -35.37 -13.56
CA PRO A 495 39.49 -36.79 -13.84
C PRO A 495 38.40 -37.06 -14.89
N GLU A 496 38.35 -38.29 -15.42
CA GLU A 496 37.51 -38.64 -16.59
C GLU A 496 36.03 -38.77 -16.26
N ASP A 497 35.72 -39.28 -15.08
CA ASP A 497 34.39 -39.33 -14.45
C ASP A 497 33.76 -37.93 -14.34
N TRP A 498 34.51 -36.93 -13.86
CA TRP A 498 34.11 -35.53 -13.78
C TRP A 498 33.75 -34.95 -15.14
N GLN A 499 34.61 -35.16 -16.14
CA GLN A 499 34.31 -34.72 -17.51
C GLN A 499 33.06 -35.42 -18.06
N SER A 500 32.96 -36.74 -17.89
CA SER A 500 31.86 -37.55 -18.41
C SER A 500 30.53 -37.15 -17.81
N LEU A 501 30.49 -36.88 -16.50
CA LEU A 501 29.30 -36.38 -15.81
C LEU A 501 28.89 -34.98 -16.29
N ILE A 502 29.86 -34.05 -16.38
CA ILE A 502 29.59 -32.66 -16.80
C ILE A 502 29.10 -32.60 -18.26
N VAL A 503 29.76 -33.32 -19.18
CA VAL A 503 29.35 -33.37 -20.59
C VAL A 503 27.96 -33.98 -20.74
N LYS A 504 27.67 -35.08 -20.03
CA LYS A 504 26.35 -35.72 -20.05
C LYS A 504 25.23 -34.83 -19.49
N CYS A 505 25.50 -33.98 -18.51
CA CYS A 505 24.53 -32.97 -18.07
C CYS A 505 24.30 -31.89 -19.12
N LEU A 506 25.35 -31.48 -19.85
CA LEU A 506 25.33 -30.42 -20.85
C LEU A 506 24.88 -30.87 -22.26
N GLU A 507 24.38 -32.10 -22.39
CA GLU A 507 23.76 -32.59 -23.63
C GLU A 507 22.59 -31.70 -24.06
N LYS A 508 22.49 -31.44 -25.37
CA LYS A 508 21.48 -30.53 -25.90
C LYS A 508 20.08 -31.14 -25.81
N ASP A 509 19.94 -32.39 -26.21
CA ASP A 509 18.70 -33.17 -26.05
C ASP A 509 18.47 -33.57 -24.58
N PRO A 510 17.36 -33.16 -23.94
CA PRO A 510 16.99 -33.61 -22.61
C PRO A 510 16.92 -35.15 -22.47
N ALA A 511 16.64 -35.90 -23.52
CA ALA A 511 16.61 -37.37 -23.48
C ALA A 511 17.99 -38.03 -23.36
N ALA A 512 19.07 -37.33 -23.75
CA ALA A 512 20.45 -37.81 -23.62
C ALA A 512 21.06 -37.53 -22.22
N ARG A 513 20.47 -36.59 -21.45
CA ARG A 513 20.90 -36.21 -20.09
C ARG A 513 20.59 -37.31 -19.06
N PHE A 514 21.00 -37.08 -17.81
CA PHE A 514 20.43 -37.79 -16.66
C PHE A 514 18.93 -37.51 -16.57
N GLN A 515 18.10 -38.57 -16.55
CA GLN A 515 16.63 -38.43 -16.63
C GLN A 515 15.96 -38.02 -15.30
N SER A 516 16.72 -37.98 -14.19
CA SER A 516 16.25 -37.44 -12.92
C SER A 516 17.39 -36.88 -12.08
N ALA A 517 17.10 -35.94 -11.18
CA ALA A 517 18.07 -35.44 -10.20
C ALA A 517 18.64 -36.57 -9.31
N SER A 518 17.89 -37.66 -9.08
CA SER A 518 18.35 -38.80 -8.26
C SER A 518 19.41 -39.62 -9.00
N SER A 519 19.23 -39.84 -10.31
CA SER A 519 20.28 -40.47 -11.13
C SER A 519 21.55 -39.62 -11.24
N LEU A 520 21.42 -38.29 -11.14
CA LEU A 520 22.56 -37.37 -11.06
C LEU A 520 23.21 -37.39 -9.66
N GLU A 521 22.43 -37.36 -8.58
CA GLU A 521 22.93 -37.43 -7.20
C GLU A 521 23.79 -38.69 -6.98
N GLN A 522 23.33 -39.85 -7.47
CA GLN A 522 24.10 -41.08 -7.43
C GLN A 522 25.41 -40.95 -8.22
N ALA A 523 25.37 -40.45 -9.46
CA ALA A 523 26.57 -40.30 -10.29
C ALA A 523 27.58 -39.30 -9.68
N VAL A 524 27.13 -38.24 -9.00
CA VAL A 524 27.99 -37.33 -8.24
C VAL A 524 28.58 -38.01 -6.99
N SER A 525 27.88 -38.97 -6.37
CA SER A 525 28.43 -39.75 -5.25
C SER A 525 29.63 -40.62 -5.64
N GLU A 526 29.64 -41.12 -6.88
CA GLU A 526 30.65 -42.02 -7.45
C GLU A 526 31.91 -41.30 -7.98
N LEU A 527 31.90 -39.96 -8.08
CA LEU A 527 33.05 -39.16 -8.55
C LEU A 527 34.31 -39.32 -7.67
N SER A 528 35.48 -39.29 -8.29
CA SER A 528 36.77 -39.31 -7.62
C SER A 528 37.12 -37.98 -6.93
N ASP A 529 37.73 -38.06 -5.75
CA ASP A 529 38.10 -36.89 -4.93
C ASP A 529 39.44 -36.25 -5.37
N GLY A 530 40.02 -36.68 -6.50
CA GLY A 530 41.26 -36.14 -7.05
C GLY A 530 42.57 -36.66 -6.44
N GLN A 531 42.53 -37.60 -5.49
CA GLN A 531 43.74 -38.27 -4.99
C GLN A 531 44.09 -39.51 -5.83
N SER A 532 45.10 -39.37 -6.68
CA SER A 532 45.75 -40.51 -7.34
C SER A 532 46.70 -41.23 -6.38
N SER A 533 46.47 -42.52 -6.14
CA SER A 533 47.46 -43.44 -5.56
C SER A 533 47.99 -44.37 -6.67
N PRO A 534 49.26 -44.79 -6.64
CA PRO A 534 49.96 -45.27 -7.83
C PRO A 534 49.52 -46.68 -8.27
N ALA A 535 49.56 -46.92 -9.58
CA ALA A 535 49.25 -48.21 -10.17
C ALA A 535 50.30 -49.28 -9.78
N SER A 536 49.83 -50.38 -9.20
CA SER A 536 50.60 -51.63 -9.13
C SER A 536 50.47 -52.40 -10.44
N PRO A 537 51.57 -52.97 -11.00
CA PRO A 537 51.55 -53.56 -12.34
C PRO A 537 51.05 -55.01 -12.34
N SER A 538 50.22 -55.36 -13.33
CA SER A 538 49.91 -56.74 -13.68
C SER A 538 50.56 -57.13 -15.01
N SER A 539 51.75 -57.75 -14.89
CA SER A 539 52.27 -58.86 -15.71
C SER A 539 51.89 -58.96 -17.21
N THR A 540 52.90 -58.70 -18.03
CA THR A 540 53.38 -59.58 -19.12
C THR A 540 52.39 -60.23 -20.09
N GLN A 541 52.50 -59.85 -21.36
CA GLN A 541 52.90 -60.84 -22.37
C GLN A 541 53.83 -60.18 -23.41
N GLU A 542 54.81 -60.95 -23.87
CA GLU A 542 55.84 -60.53 -24.82
C GLU A 542 55.28 -60.50 -26.24
N ASP A 543 55.76 -59.56 -27.07
CA ASP A 543 56.25 -59.95 -28.37
C ASP A 543 57.36 -59.00 -28.84
N ALA A 544 58.40 -59.56 -29.47
CA ALA A 544 59.67 -58.86 -29.65
C ALA A 544 60.06 -58.61 -31.12
N ALA A 545 60.79 -57.51 -31.28
CA ALA A 545 61.84 -57.25 -32.26
C ALA A 545 61.48 -56.54 -33.58
N LYS A 546 62.03 -55.33 -33.77
CA LYS A 546 63.33 -55.14 -34.46
C LYS A 546 63.81 -53.68 -34.50
N THR A 547 64.96 -53.46 -33.87
CA THR A 547 66.08 -52.59 -34.26
C THR A 547 65.98 -51.74 -35.55
N GLY A 548 66.34 -50.46 -35.46
CA GLY A 548 66.54 -49.59 -36.62
C GLY A 548 67.11 -48.19 -36.31
N SER A 549 68.27 -48.10 -35.64
CA SER A 549 68.92 -46.83 -35.34
C SER A 549 69.61 -46.22 -36.57
N ILE A 550 69.32 -44.95 -36.88
CA ILE A 550 70.29 -43.99 -37.45
C ILE A 550 70.08 -42.63 -36.78
N ALA A 551 71.17 -42.08 -36.27
CA ALA A 551 71.35 -40.67 -35.89
C ALA A 551 72.69 -40.21 -36.51
N PRO A 552 73.20 -38.98 -36.29
CA PRO A 552 72.62 -37.76 -35.73
C PRO A 552 72.95 -36.51 -36.60
N ALA A 553 73.02 -35.33 -35.96
CA ALA A 553 73.76 -34.12 -36.37
C ALA A 553 73.05 -33.15 -37.36
N MET A 554 73.15 -31.83 -37.23
CA MET A 554 73.94 -31.01 -36.28
C MET A 554 73.36 -29.58 -36.12
N ASP A 555 73.69 -28.92 -35.00
CA ASP A 555 74.13 -27.51 -34.85
C ASP A 555 73.56 -26.39 -35.77
N ARG A 556 73.30 -25.15 -35.33
CA ARG A 556 73.56 -24.47 -34.03
C ARG A 556 72.86 -23.10 -33.96
N THR A 557 72.66 -22.60 -32.74
CA THR A 557 72.61 -21.18 -32.30
C THR A 557 71.71 -20.16 -33.03
N GLY A 558 70.97 -19.27 -32.34
CA GLY A 558 70.76 -19.14 -30.90
C GLY A 558 70.32 -17.72 -30.47
N ARG A 559 69.77 -17.66 -29.24
CA ARG A 559 69.72 -16.51 -28.31
C ARG A 559 69.00 -15.18 -28.71
N ASN A 560 68.01 -14.89 -27.86
CA ASN A 560 67.70 -13.59 -27.22
C ASN A 560 66.72 -12.60 -27.89
N ALA A 561 65.79 -12.15 -27.05
CA ALA A 561 64.89 -10.98 -27.17
C ALA A 561 65.65 -9.68 -26.73
N PRO A 562 65.05 -8.48 -26.54
CA PRO A 562 63.62 -8.11 -26.56
C PRO A 562 63.27 -6.72 -27.21
N GLU A 563 62.03 -6.26 -26.93
CA GLU A 563 61.54 -4.86 -26.83
C GLU A 563 61.29 -3.92 -28.05
N GLU A 564 60.07 -3.38 -28.03
CA GLU A 564 59.53 -2.04 -28.34
C GLU A 564 59.75 -1.20 -29.64
N THR A 565 58.63 -0.57 -30.01
CA THR A 565 58.41 0.73 -30.70
C THR A 565 58.42 0.90 -32.25
N ARG A 566 57.19 1.15 -32.75
CA ARG A 566 56.73 2.37 -33.50
C ARG A 566 56.54 2.30 -35.04
N LEU A 567 55.56 3.12 -35.51
CA LEU A 567 55.28 3.57 -36.90
C LEU A 567 54.55 2.55 -37.82
N LEU A 568 53.63 2.86 -38.75
CA LEU A 568 53.01 4.09 -39.32
C LEU A 568 51.47 3.86 -39.51
N ARG A 569 50.57 4.81 -39.22
CA ARG A 569 50.06 5.97 -40.01
C ARG A 569 48.94 5.65 -41.05
N VAL A 570 47.78 6.28 -40.79
CA VAL A 570 46.51 6.35 -41.55
C VAL A 570 46.59 7.16 -42.87
N PRO A 571 45.79 6.84 -43.91
CA PRO A 571 45.40 7.77 -44.98
C PRO A 571 44.00 8.42 -44.76
N LYS A 572 43.86 9.68 -45.21
CA LYS A 572 42.73 10.61 -44.98
C LYS A 572 41.59 10.52 -46.02
N PRO A 573 40.41 11.12 -45.74
CA PRO A 573 39.32 11.36 -46.70
C PRO A 573 39.40 12.72 -47.43
N LEU A 574 38.62 12.88 -48.51
CA LEU A 574 38.16 14.16 -49.09
C LEU A 574 36.64 14.27 -48.83
N GLN A 575 36.05 15.37 -48.31
CA GLN A 575 35.92 16.75 -48.83
C GLN A 575 35.04 16.84 -50.10
N THR A 576 34.16 17.84 -50.31
CA THR A 576 34.06 19.25 -49.83
C THR A 576 32.60 19.69 -49.51
N LYS A 577 32.32 20.53 -48.49
CA LYS A 577 32.03 22.01 -48.49
C LYS A 577 30.85 22.48 -49.39
N THR A 578 30.03 23.51 -49.13
CA THR A 578 29.95 24.66 -48.17
C THR A 578 28.49 24.82 -47.64
N GLY A 579 28.08 25.74 -46.74
CA GLY A 579 28.76 26.75 -45.89
C GLY A 579 27.81 27.90 -45.47
N ASP A 580 28.04 28.48 -44.27
CA ASP A 580 27.54 29.74 -43.65
C ASP A 580 26.03 30.10 -43.57
N GLY A 581 25.59 30.57 -42.38
CA GLY A 581 24.26 31.16 -42.10
C GLY A 581 24.34 32.70 -41.97
N PRO A 582 23.62 33.38 -41.05
CA PRO A 582 22.49 32.99 -40.18
C PRO A 582 21.27 33.97 -40.30
N ALA A 583 20.16 33.73 -39.56
CA ALA A 583 19.29 34.74 -38.88
C ALA A 583 17.82 34.28 -38.69
N ALA A 584 17.24 34.67 -37.55
CA ALA A 584 15.79 34.89 -37.32
C ALA A 584 15.53 36.43 -37.42
N PRO A 585 14.29 37.00 -37.45
CA PRO A 585 13.05 36.49 -36.82
C PRO A 585 11.71 36.85 -37.52
N THR A 586 10.59 36.68 -36.78
CA THR A 586 9.26 37.34 -36.93
C THR A 586 8.40 37.07 -38.18
N GLY A 587 7.07 36.97 -38.02
CA GLY A 587 6.13 37.12 -39.15
C GLY A 587 4.78 36.40 -39.04
N THR A 588 3.81 37.09 -38.46
CA THR A 588 2.36 36.85 -38.44
C THR A 588 1.65 36.46 -39.76
N ALA A 589 0.42 35.94 -39.59
CA ALA A 589 -0.77 36.05 -40.48
C ALA A 589 -1.00 35.02 -41.61
N ALA A 590 -1.90 34.07 -41.32
CA ALA A 590 -3.28 33.95 -41.85
C ALA A 590 -3.59 33.98 -43.38
N VAL A 591 -4.82 33.49 -43.68
CA VAL A 591 -5.66 33.71 -44.89
C VAL A 591 -5.61 32.65 -46.00
N GLU A 592 -6.64 31.79 -45.95
CA GLU A 592 -7.55 31.34 -47.03
C GLU A 592 -7.10 30.54 -48.28
N LYS A 593 -7.80 29.39 -48.42
CA LYS A 593 -8.67 28.96 -49.54
C LYS A 593 -8.15 28.23 -50.80
N GLU A 594 -9.11 27.41 -51.24
CA GLU A 594 -9.46 27.00 -52.60
C GLU A 594 -8.64 25.92 -53.32
N GLU A 595 -9.14 24.69 -53.14
CA GLU A 595 -9.62 23.80 -54.21
C GLU A 595 -9.05 23.95 -55.63
N ARG A 596 -8.68 22.80 -56.23
CA ARG A 596 -9.05 22.55 -57.63
C ARG A 596 -9.39 21.11 -57.98
N VAL A 597 -10.58 20.97 -58.54
CA VAL A 597 -11.25 19.74 -59.00
C VAL A 597 -10.78 19.32 -60.40
N ARG A 598 -10.71 18.00 -60.67
CA ARG A 598 -11.04 17.34 -61.97
C ARG A 598 -11.56 15.92 -61.66
N SER A 599 -12.84 15.53 -61.83
CA SER A 599 -13.81 15.57 -62.94
C SER A 599 -13.73 14.37 -63.90
N HIS A 600 -14.83 13.61 -64.09
CA HIS A 600 -15.50 13.39 -65.39
C HIS A 600 -16.77 12.48 -65.30
N ARG A 601 -17.94 13.09 -65.59
CA ARG A 601 -19.09 12.65 -66.44
C ARG A 601 -19.88 11.34 -66.10
N HIS A 602 -21.17 11.13 -66.47
CA HIS A 602 -22.00 11.68 -67.58
C HIS A 602 -23.54 11.78 -67.25
N THR A 603 -24.18 12.90 -67.63
CA THR A 603 -25.58 13.11 -68.16
C THR A 603 -26.86 12.42 -67.60
N ARG A 604 -27.65 13.19 -66.81
CA ARG A 604 -29.07 13.71 -66.97
C ARG A 604 -30.18 12.86 -67.66
N PRO A 605 -31.49 12.99 -67.28
CA PRO A 605 -32.22 14.26 -67.06
C PRO A 605 -33.10 14.40 -65.78
N ILE A 606 -33.75 15.56 -65.66
CA ILE A 606 -34.37 16.13 -64.44
C ILE A 606 -35.90 16.25 -64.60
N VAL A 607 -36.71 15.56 -63.77
CA VAL A 607 -38.03 16.04 -63.26
C VAL A 607 -38.39 15.31 -61.94
N THR A 608 -37.81 15.70 -60.79
CA THR A 608 -38.31 15.27 -59.44
C THR A 608 -37.82 16.13 -58.26
N GLY A 609 -37.14 17.26 -58.50
CA GLY A 609 -36.43 17.99 -57.44
C GLY A 609 -37.30 18.68 -56.39
N VAL A 610 -38.49 19.17 -56.75
CA VAL A 610 -39.32 20.01 -55.86
C VAL A 610 -40.11 19.18 -54.84
N ALA A 611 -40.64 18.02 -55.25
CA ALA A 611 -41.38 17.12 -54.34
C ALA A 611 -40.44 16.48 -53.31
N ALA A 612 -39.24 16.07 -53.70
CA ALA A 612 -38.25 15.51 -52.77
C ALA A 612 -37.77 16.56 -51.76
N ALA A 613 -37.50 17.80 -52.19
CA ALA A 613 -37.12 18.88 -51.29
C ALA A 613 -38.24 19.24 -50.30
N LEU A 614 -39.51 19.26 -50.74
CA LEU A 614 -40.67 19.48 -49.87
C LEU A 614 -40.94 18.30 -48.92
N LEU A 615 -40.73 17.06 -49.34
CA LEU A 615 -40.86 15.89 -48.47
C LEU A 615 -39.70 15.79 -47.45
N ILE A 616 -38.50 16.24 -47.80
CA ILE A 616 -37.38 16.36 -46.87
C ILE A 616 -37.60 17.53 -45.90
N SER A 617 -38.12 18.68 -46.35
CA SER A 617 -38.42 19.80 -45.46
C SER A 617 -39.65 19.54 -44.58
N MET A 618 -40.71 18.90 -45.08
CA MET A 618 -41.83 18.40 -44.27
C MET A 618 -41.42 17.21 -43.40
N GLY A 619 -40.46 16.40 -43.81
CA GLY A 619 -39.87 15.34 -42.99
C GLY A 619 -39.01 15.89 -41.85
N LEU A 620 -38.24 16.95 -42.09
CA LEU A 620 -37.42 17.62 -41.08
C LEU A 620 -38.25 18.55 -40.18
N ALA A 621 -39.22 19.27 -40.72
CA ALA A 621 -40.22 19.99 -39.93
C ALA A 621 -41.11 19.02 -39.16
N GLY A 622 -41.47 17.89 -39.75
CA GLY A 622 -42.14 16.77 -39.10
C GLY A 622 -41.29 16.14 -38.00
N LEU A 623 -39.97 16.01 -38.18
CA LEU A 623 -39.04 15.53 -37.16
C LEU A 623 -38.78 16.59 -36.06
N TYR A 624 -38.81 17.87 -36.41
CA TYR A 624 -38.66 18.99 -35.47
C TYR A 624 -39.93 19.17 -34.64
N ILE A 625 -41.11 19.15 -35.27
CA ILE A 625 -42.42 19.12 -34.61
C ILE A 625 -42.59 17.81 -33.84
N TRP A 626 -42.14 16.67 -34.35
CA TRP A 626 -42.17 15.41 -33.58
C TRP A 626 -41.20 15.44 -32.40
N LYS A 627 -40.02 16.08 -32.52
CA LYS A 627 -39.15 16.33 -31.36
C LYS A 627 -39.76 17.32 -30.37
N SER A 628 -40.41 18.40 -30.82
CA SER A 628 -41.00 19.41 -29.92
C SER A 628 -42.35 19.00 -29.32
N THR A 629 -43.12 18.14 -30.00
CA THR A 629 -44.39 17.57 -29.50
C THR A 629 -44.20 16.23 -28.79
N SER A 630 -43.17 15.45 -29.09
CA SER A 630 -42.76 14.31 -28.24
C SER A 630 -42.01 14.77 -26.99
N ALA A 631 -41.41 15.96 -26.98
CA ALA A 631 -40.97 16.65 -25.75
C ALA A 631 -42.15 17.19 -24.90
N HIS A 632 -43.38 17.16 -25.44
CA HIS A 632 -44.62 17.54 -24.76
C HIS A 632 -45.67 16.42 -24.73
N ARG A 633 -45.30 15.17 -25.05
CA ARG A 633 -45.90 14.03 -24.34
C ARG A 633 -45.45 14.19 -22.89
N THR A 634 -46.40 14.47 -22.01
CA THR A 634 -46.18 14.65 -20.57
C THR A 634 -45.17 13.64 -20.05
N ALA A 635 -43.92 14.08 -19.87
CA ALA A 635 -43.03 13.43 -18.94
C ALA A 635 -43.76 13.51 -17.61
N ALA A 636 -44.25 12.37 -17.11
CA ALA A 636 -44.64 12.30 -15.72
C ALA A 636 -43.44 12.83 -14.93
N ALA A 637 -43.65 13.90 -14.16
CA ALA A 637 -42.57 14.48 -13.39
C ALA A 637 -41.92 13.37 -12.58
N ALA A 638 -40.57 13.31 -12.57
CA ALA A 638 -39.86 12.31 -11.79
C ALA A 638 -40.43 12.33 -10.36
N PRO A 639 -40.75 11.15 -9.78
CA PRO A 639 -41.57 11.09 -8.58
C PRO A 639 -40.90 11.91 -7.48
N ALA A 640 -41.59 12.96 -7.04
CA ALA A 640 -41.00 13.94 -6.13
C ALA A 640 -40.86 13.30 -4.75
N TRP A 641 -39.63 12.99 -4.37
CA TRP A 641 -39.31 12.52 -3.01
C TRP A 641 -39.39 13.70 -2.04
N ARG A 642 -40.33 13.64 -1.10
CA ARG A 642 -40.51 14.65 -0.06
C ARG A 642 -39.80 14.21 1.21
N PHE A 643 -38.89 15.05 1.71
CA PHE A 643 -38.35 14.94 3.06
C PHE A 643 -39.49 14.99 4.09
N VAL A 644 -39.54 14.01 4.98
CA VAL A 644 -40.63 13.85 5.97
C VAL A 644 -40.15 14.21 7.37
N ALA A 645 -39.00 13.70 7.77
CA ALA A 645 -38.47 13.83 9.12
C ALA A 645 -36.97 13.50 9.14
N GLN A 646 -36.29 14.00 10.18
CA GLN A 646 -34.94 13.60 10.57
C GLN A 646 -34.93 13.29 12.06
N TRP A 647 -34.03 12.41 12.48
CA TRP A 647 -33.83 12.05 13.89
C TRP A 647 -32.36 11.82 14.17
N GLY A 648 -31.91 12.23 15.36
CA GLY A 648 -30.51 12.18 15.73
C GLY A 648 -29.81 13.53 15.64
N THR A 649 -28.72 13.60 16.40
CA THR A 649 -27.67 14.63 16.39
C THR A 649 -26.40 13.94 16.89
N ALA A 650 -25.23 14.54 16.66
CA ALA A 650 -23.98 14.01 17.19
C ALA A 650 -24.02 13.84 18.73
N GLY A 651 -23.64 12.67 19.21
CA GLY A 651 -23.45 12.38 20.64
C GLY A 651 -23.78 10.96 21.07
N SER A 652 -23.70 10.74 22.38
CA SER A 652 -23.76 9.41 23.00
C SER A 652 -24.95 9.21 23.95
N ARG A 653 -25.82 10.23 24.11
CA ARG A 653 -27.12 10.10 24.81
C ARG A 653 -28.09 9.29 23.93
N THR A 654 -29.13 8.72 24.51
CA THR A 654 -30.18 8.00 23.77
C THR A 654 -30.91 8.95 22.81
N GLY A 655 -31.15 8.55 21.56
CA GLY A 655 -31.66 9.42 20.49
C GLY A 655 -30.63 10.35 19.85
N ARG A 656 -29.35 10.23 20.23
CA ARG A 656 -28.20 10.80 19.52
C ARG A 656 -27.33 9.68 18.95
N PHE A 657 -26.58 9.97 17.90
CA PHE A 657 -25.74 8.98 17.20
C PHE A 657 -24.28 9.47 17.12
N ARG A 658 -23.37 8.52 16.92
CA ARG A 658 -22.00 8.78 16.52
C ARG A 658 -21.66 7.86 15.34
N ASP A 659 -21.61 8.46 14.16
CA ASP A 659 -21.37 7.82 12.87
C ASP A 659 -22.33 6.63 12.62
N PRO A 660 -23.66 6.86 12.51
CA PRO A 660 -24.63 5.78 12.29
C PRO A 660 -24.39 5.11 10.93
N GLU A 661 -24.16 3.80 10.92
CA GLU A 661 -23.74 3.08 9.71
C GLU A 661 -24.80 2.20 9.06
N GLY A 662 -25.77 1.70 9.82
CA GLY A 662 -26.79 0.77 9.35
C GLY A 662 -28.19 1.21 9.75
N VAL A 663 -29.15 1.09 8.84
CA VAL A 663 -30.58 1.30 9.13
C VAL A 663 -31.43 0.13 8.61
N ALA A 664 -32.34 -0.36 9.45
CA ALA A 664 -33.34 -1.37 9.08
C ALA A 664 -34.72 -1.03 9.65
N ILE A 665 -35.78 -1.42 8.95
CA ILE A 665 -37.17 -1.11 9.33
C ILE A 665 -37.93 -2.39 9.65
N GLY A 666 -38.49 -2.48 10.85
CA GLY A 666 -39.35 -3.60 11.26
C GLY A 666 -40.78 -3.46 10.74
N ALA A 667 -41.54 -4.56 10.71
CA ALA A 667 -42.92 -4.58 10.20
C ALA A 667 -43.88 -3.60 10.90
N GLY A 668 -43.59 -3.20 12.15
CA GLY A 668 -44.32 -2.14 12.87
C GLY A 668 -43.89 -0.71 12.56
N GLY A 669 -42.97 -0.50 11.61
CA GLY A 669 -42.36 0.79 11.27
C GLY A 669 -41.27 1.27 12.24
N ASN A 670 -40.87 0.42 13.21
CA ASN A 670 -39.75 0.74 14.11
C ASN A 670 -38.44 0.78 13.33
N ILE A 671 -37.59 1.76 13.66
CA ILE A 671 -36.33 2.05 12.98
C ILE A 671 -35.19 1.50 13.84
N TYR A 672 -34.41 0.58 13.31
CA TYR A 672 -33.25 -0.03 13.95
C TYR A 672 -32.00 0.62 13.37
N VAL A 673 -31.13 1.17 14.23
CA VAL A 673 -29.97 1.96 13.84
C VAL A 673 -28.72 1.37 14.48
N SER A 674 -27.73 1.03 13.65
CA SER A 674 -26.38 0.74 14.12
C SER A 674 -25.66 2.04 14.43
N ASP A 675 -25.44 2.30 15.72
CA ASP A 675 -24.80 3.50 16.24
C ASP A 675 -23.33 3.17 16.50
N TYR A 676 -22.57 3.09 15.39
CA TYR A 676 -21.28 2.41 15.27
C TYR A 676 -20.28 2.83 16.37
N ASN A 677 -19.98 4.12 16.48
CA ASN A 677 -18.98 4.64 17.43
C ASN A 677 -19.54 4.80 18.87
N ASN A 678 -20.81 4.46 19.11
CA ASN A 678 -21.37 4.28 20.46
C ASN A 678 -21.53 2.79 20.84
N ASN A 679 -21.08 1.85 19.98
CA ASN A 679 -21.07 0.40 20.20
C ASN A 679 -22.44 -0.21 20.56
N ARG A 680 -23.52 0.30 19.94
CA ARG A 680 -24.91 -0.11 20.26
C ARG A 680 -25.82 -0.14 19.03
N ILE A 681 -26.91 -0.90 19.14
CA ILE A 681 -28.08 -0.76 18.27
C ILE A 681 -29.12 0.07 19.02
N GLN A 682 -29.60 1.16 18.43
CA GLN A 682 -30.74 1.91 18.94
C GLN A 682 -32.01 1.56 18.14
N VAL A 683 -33.14 1.46 18.83
CA VAL A 683 -34.45 1.27 18.20
C VAL A 683 -35.29 2.51 18.46
N LEU A 684 -35.84 3.09 17.40
CA LEU A 684 -36.77 4.20 17.44
C LEU A 684 -38.17 3.74 17.02
N SER A 685 -39.19 4.45 17.48
CA SER A 685 -40.56 4.33 16.95
C SER A 685 -40.65 4.87 15.51
N PRO A 686 -41.77 4.70 14.80
CA PRO A 686 -42.00 5.32 13.48
C PRO A 686 -42.00 6.87 13.49
N ARG A 687 -42.05 7.48 14.69
CA ARG A 687 -41.92 8.92 14.91
C ARG A 687 -40.51 9.34 15.34
N GLY A 688 -39.57 8.39 15.42
CA GLY A 688 -38.18 8.58 15.83
C GLY A 688 -37.94 8.75 17.34
N THR A 689 -38.95 8.53 18.18
CA THR A 689 -38.74 8.49 19.64
C THR A 689 -37.96 7.21 20.00
N PRO A 690 -36.84 7.28 20.72
CA PRO A 690 -36.13 6.07 21.15
C PRO A 690 -37.00 5.19 22.04
N ILE A 691 -37.00 3.88 21.77
CA ILE A 691 -37.80 2.88 22.52
C ILE A 691 -36.95 1.75 23.10
N ALA A 692 -35.78 1.45 22.52
CA ALA A 692 -34.83 0.48 23.07
C ALA A 692 -33.39 0.80 22.66
N SER A 693 -32.43 0.23 23.38
CA SER A 693 -31.00 0.27 23.07
C SER A 693 -30.36 -1.04 23.50
N PHE A 694 -29.56 -1.64 22.63
CA PHE A 694 -28.87 -2.92 22.87
C PHE A 694 -27.37 -2.74 22.70
N GLY A 695 -26.55 -3.35 23.56
CA GLY A 695 -25.11 -3.09 23.62
C GLY A 695 -24.70 -2.28 24.85
N THR A 696 -23.42 -1.94 24.92
CA THR A 696 -22.77 -1.20 26.01
C THR A 696 -21.98 -0.04 25.43
N ARG A 697 -22.01 1.15 26.05
CA ARG A 697 -21.29 2.34 25.52
C ARG A 697 -19.78 2.09 25.37
N SER A 698 -19.19 1.35 26.31
CA SER A 698 -17.79 0.91 26.29
C SER A 698 -17.46 -0.13 25.20
N GLY A 699 -18.48 -0.63 24.50
CA GLY A 699 -18.41 -1.86 23.72
C GLY A 699 -18.15 -3.10 24.58
N GLY A 700 -17.80 -4.20 23.91
CA GLY A 700 -17.37 -5.45 24.54
C GLY A 700 -17.48 -6.67 23.62
N GLN A 701 -17.09 -7.83 24.15
CA GLN A 701 -17.03 -9.12 23.42
C GLN A 701 -18.03 -10.17 23.93
N ALA A 702 -18.80 -9.91 24.99
CA ALA A 702 -19.85 -10.84 25.40
C ALA A 702 -21.02 -10.86 24.38
N PRO A 703 -21.86 -11.91 24.35
CA PRO A 703 -23.11 -11.88 23.60
C PRO A 703 -23.99 -10.71 24.04
N GLY A 704 -24.49 -9.92 23.10
CA GLY A 704 -25.27 -8.71 23.36
C GLY A 704 -24.46 -7.44 23.64
N GLN A 705 -23.13 -7.53 23.64
CA GLN A 705 -22.21 -6.39 23.54
C GLN A 705 -21.67 -6.30 22.11
N PHE A 706 -21.29 -5.11 21.65
CA PHE A 706 -20.77 -4.89 20.30
C PHE A 706 -19.46 -4.10 20.34
N HIS A 707 -18.72 -4.08 19.23
CA HIS A 707 -17.65 -3.16 18.98
C HIS A 707 -17.65 -2.77 17.50
N GLY A 708 -17.98 -1.50 17.20
CA GLY A 708 -18.23 -1.05 15.83
C GLY A 708 -19.31 -1.88 15.10
N PRO A 709 -20.56 -1.91 15.58
CA PRO A 709 -21.65 -2.54 14.83
C PRO A 709 -21.94 -1.74 13.55
N ALA A 710 -21.80 -2.36 12.37
CA ALA A 710 -22.02 -1.72 11.08
C ALA A 710 -23.40 -2.08 10.50
N GLY A 711 -23.55 -3.21 9.81
CA GLY A 711 -24.82 -3.67 9.25
C GLY A 711 -25.82 -4.13 10.30
N VAL A 712 -27.09 -3.79 10.10
CA VAL A 712 -28.24 -4.33 10.84
C VAL A 712 -29.34 -4.76 9.86
N ALA A 713 -29.96 -5.92 10.10
CA ALA A 713 -31.15 -6.36 9.38
C ALA A 713 -32.06 -7.20 10.28
N LEU A 714 -33.24 -7.54 9.78
CA LEU A 714 -34.29 -8.26 10.52
C LEU A 714 -34.76 -9.49 9.74
N ASP A 715 -35.07 -10.60 10.42
CA ASP A 715 -35.87 -11.68 9.81
C ASP A 715 -37.38 -11.43 9.91
N SER A 716 -38.17 -12.27 9.25
CA SER A 716 -39.64 -12.18 9.22
C SER A 716 -40.32 -12.35 10.59
N ALA A 717 -39.60 -12.85 11.60
CA ALA A 717 -40.07 -12.89 12.99
C ALA A 717 -39.60 -11.68 13.82
N GLY A 718 -38.90 -10.72 13.21
CA GLY A 718 -38.37 -9.52 13.85
C GLY A 718 -37.10 -9.75 14.67
N ASN A 719 -36.42 -10.89 14.53
CA ASN A 719 -35.11 -11.08 15.17
C ASN A 719 -34.07 -10.20 14.48
N ILE A 720 -33.19 -9.62 15.27
CA ILE A 720 -32.22 -8.60 14.84
C ILE A 720 -30.89 -9.28 14.55
N TYR A 721 -30.32 -9.04 13.37
CA TYR A 721 -28.99 -9.50 12.99
C TYR A 721 -28.07 -8.29 12.92
N VAL A 722 -26.90 -8.40 13.55
CA VAL A 722 -25.92 -7.32 13.64
C VAL A 722 -24.57 -7.83 13.15
N ALA A 723 -23.96 -7.15 12.19
CA ALA A 723 -22.53 -7.28 11.90
C ALA A 723 -21.77 -6.53 13.00
N ASP A 724 -21.13 -7.29 13.87
CA ASP A 724 -20.30 -6.77 14.96
C ASP A 724 -18.86 -6.73 14.45
N SER A 725 -18.58 -5.73 13.60
CA SER A 725 -17.50 -5.72 12.61
C SER A 725 -16.12 -5.84 13.23
N ASN A 726 -15.81 -5.02 14.24
CA ASN A 726 -14.50 -5.04 14.89
C ASN A 726 -14.29 -6.27 15.78
N ASN A 727 -15.38 -6.98 16.13
CA ASN A 727 -15.34 -8.29 16.76
C ASN A 727 -15.36 -9.47 15.76
N SER A 728 -15.41 -9.19 14.45
CA SER A 728 -15.43 -10.20 13.37
C SER A 728 -16.46 -11.32 13.58
N ARG A 729 -17.71 -10.94 13.92
CA ARG A 729 -18.80 -11.87 14.21
C ARG A 729 -20.19 -11.30 13.88
N ILE A 730 -21.15 -12.19 13.65
CA ILE A 730 -22.56 -11.81 13.53
C ILE A 730 -23.28 -12.21 14.79
N GLN A 731 -24.18 -11.36 15.28
CA GLN A 731 -25.05 -11.68 16.41
C GLN A 731 -26.51 -11.65 16.00
N LYS A 732 -27.25 -12.71 16.34
CA LYS A 732 -28.71 -12.77 16.24
C LYS A 732 -29.31 -12.50 17.62
N LEU A 733 -30.23 -11.54 17.71
CA LEU A 733 -30.93 -11.13 18.93
C LEU A 733 -32.45 -11.31 18.75
N SER A 734 -33.18 -11.44 19.85
CA SER A 734 -34.64 -11.33 19.84
C SER A 734 -35.10 -9.89 19.54
N THR A 735 -36.39 -9.70 19.30
CA THR A 735 -37.06 -8.38 19.26
C THR A 735 -36.81 -7.53 20.51
N THR A 736 -36.49 -8.16 21.64
CA THR A 736 -36.14 -7.51 22.93
C THR A 736 -34.63 -7.36 23.16
N GLY A 737 -33.79 -7.66 22.16
CA GLY A 737 -32.33 -7.55 22.24
C GLY A 737 -31.62 -8.67 22.98
N ARG A 738 -32.32 -9.71 23.44
CA ARG A 738 -31.69 -10.88 24.08
C ARG A 738 -30.89 -11.67 23.04
N PRO A 739 -29.61 -11.97 23.26
CA PRO A 739 -28.84 -12.81 22.36
C PRO A 739 -29.49 -14.19 22.16
N LEU A 740 -29.58 -14.62 20.90
CA LEU A 740 -30.10 -15.92 20.48
C LEU A 740 -29.00 -16.78 19.83
N ALA A 741 -28.10 -16.16 19.07
CA ALA A 741 -26.93 -16.83 18.50
C ALA A 741 -25.77 -15.85 18.27
N VAL A 742 -24.55 -16.36 18.29
CA VAL A 742 -23.31 -15.64 17.92
C VAL A 742 -22.52 -16.49 16.95
N TRP A 743 -22.12 -15.92 15.82
CA TRP A 743 -21.40 -16.60 14.75
C TRP A 743 -20.07 -15.87 14.50
N SER A 744 -18.98 -16.38 15.07
CA SER A 744 -17.65 -15.77 14.95
C SER A 744 -16.82 -16.37 13.81
N SER A 745 -15.82 -15.63 13.33
CA SER A 745 -14.75 -16.14 12.46
C SER A 745 -14.12 -17.43 13.03
N GLY A 746 -13.74 -18.37 12.16
CA GLY A 746 -13.19 -19.69 12.52
C GLY A 746 -14.22 -20.77 12.89
N SER A 747 -15.47 -20.41 13.18
CA SER A 747 -16.54 -21.38 13.50
C SER A 747 -17.37 -21.73 12.26
N GLY A 748 -17.82 -22.99 12.12
CA GLY A 748 -18.74 -23.42 11.05
C GLY A 748 -18.28 -23.14 9.61
N GLY A 749 -16.97 -23.18 9.35
CA GLY A 749 -16.37 -22.92 8.03
C GLY A 749 -16.25 -21.43 7.64
N ARG A 750 -16.66 -20.51 8.52
CA ARG A 750 -16.62 -19.06 8.30
C ARG A 750 -15.20 -18.53 8.58
N ILE A 751 -14.75 -17.59 7.75
CA ILE A 751 -13.56 -16.76 8.03
C ILE A 751 -13.93 -15.35 7.65
N PHE A 752 -14.38 -14.57 8.64
CA PHE A 752 -14.70 -13.17 8.48
C PHE A 752 -13.41 -12.35 8.55
N ARG A 753 -13.18 -11.48 7.55
CA ARG A 753 -12.00 -10.60 7.48
C ARG A 753 -12.35 -9.12 7.68
N GLY A 754 -13.57 -8.71 7.34
CA GLY A 754 -14.18 -7.44 7.73
C GLY A 754 -15.63 -7.40 7.28
N ILE A 755 -16.53 -8.03 8.03
CA ILE A 755 -17.95 -8.01 7.69
C ILE A 755 -18.53 -6.62 7.93
N HIS A 756 -19.40 -6.16 7.03
CA HIS A 756 -19.94 -4.80 7.07
C HIS A 756 -21.46 -4.80 6.94
N GLY A 757 -22.03 -4.64 5.74
CA GLY A 757 -23.45 -4.78 5.49
C GLY A 757 -23.92 -6.25 5.47
N LEU A 758 -25.19 -6.46 5.81
CA LEU A 758 -25.83 -7.77 5.77
C LEU A 758 -27.32 -7.66 5.41
N ALA A 759 -27.87 -8.71 4.78
CA ALA A 759 -29.29 -8.87 4.51
C ALA A 759 -29.78 -10.26 4.92
N VAL A 760 -31.08 -10.39 5.16
CA VAL A 760 -31.74 -11.66 5.52
C VAL A 760 -32.90 -11.91 4.56
N ASP A 761 -32.92 -13.08 3.92
CA ASP A 761 -34.04 -13.45 3.03
C ASP A 761 -35.23 -14.06 3.80
N SER A 762 -36.35 -14.29 3.11
CA SER A 762 -37.57 -14.84 3.71
C SER A 762 -37.44 -16.28 4.23
N SER A 763 -36.36 -16.99 3.89
CA SER A 763 -36.02 -18.30 4.48
C SER A 763 -35.20 -18.18 5.78
N GLY A 764 -34.77 -16.98 6.13
CA GLY A 764 -33.85 -16.70 7.23
C GLY A 764 -32.37 -16.93 6.87
N SER A 765 -32.03 -17.09 5.59
CA SER A 765 -30.63 -17.14 5.17
C SER A 765 -30.02 -15.74 5.23
N VAL A 766 -28.81 -15.63 5.76
CA VAL A 766 -28.11 -14.35 5.97
C VAL A 766 -27.02 -14.18 4.94
N TYR A 767 -26.99 -13.03 4.26
CA TYR A 767 -26.01 -12.66 3.25
C TYR A 767 -25.16 -11.54 3.84
N VAL A 768 -23.84 -11.61 3.66
CA VAL A 768 -22.89 -10.77 4.38
C VAL A 768 -21.83 -10.28 3.41
N ALA A 769 -21.66 -8.96 3.31
CA ALA A 769 -20.52 -8.39 2.59
C ALA A 769 -19.27 -8.49 3.48
N ASP A 770 -18.26 -9.24 3.05
CA ASP A 770 -16.94 -9.31 3.71
C ASP A 770 -15.93 -8.45 2.93
N TYR A 771 -15.76 -7.24 3.44
CA TYR A 771 -15.00 -6.14 2.83
C TYR A 771 -13.56 -6.56 2.50
N PHE A 772 -12.81 -7.04 3.49
CA PHE A 772 -11.40 -7.42 3.29
C PHE A 772 -11.22 -8.79 2.62
N ALA A 773 -12.27 -9.63 2.57
CA ALA A 773 -12.25 -10.86 1.77
C ALA A 773 -12.62 -10.64 0.30
N ASN A 774 -13.18 -9.48 -0.07
CA ASN A 774 -13.68 -9.16 -1.41
C ASN A 774 -14.78 -10.13 -1.89
N GLN A 775 -15.67 -10.55 -0.99
CA GLN A 775 -16.68 -11.57 -1.28
C GLN A 775 -17.99 -11.33 -0.52
N VAL A 776 -19.06 -12.02 -0.94
CA VAL A 776 -20.31 -12.16 -0.21
C VAL A 776 -20.44 -13.59 0.29
N ASP A 777 -20.62 -13.75 1.60
CA ASP A 777 -20.89 -15.02 2.27
C ASP A 777 -22.41 -15.21 2.43
N LYS A 778 -22.96 -16.36 2.02
CA LYS A 778 -24.32 -16.79 2.38
C LYS A 778 -24.25 -17.81 3.51
N LEU A 779 -25.01 -17.55 4.56
CA LEU A 779 -25.16 -18.38 5.75
C LEU A 779 -26.59 -18.95 5.83
N ALA A 780 -26.72 -20.18 6.32
CA ALA A 780 -27.99 -20.76 6.71
C ALA A 780 -28.57 -20.05 7.95
N PRO A 781 -29.86 -20.23 8.29
CA PRO A 781 -30.44 -19.73 9.54
C PRO A 781 -29.74 -20.21 10.83
N SER A 782 -28.98 -21.31 10.76
CA SER A 782 -28.12 -21.83 11.84
C SER A 782 -26.76 -21.13 11.93
N GLY A 783 -26.44 -20.26 10.97
CA GLY A 783 -25.16 -19.57 10.79
C GLY A 783 -24.17 -20.28 9.88
N ASN A 784 -24.35 -21.57 9.59
CA ASN A 784 -23.39 -22.36 8.79
C ASN A 784 -23.22 -21.78 7.38
N LEU A 785 -21.97 -21.73 6.90
CA LEU A 785 -21.68 -21.25 5.55
C LEU A 785 -22.31 -22.18 4.51
N VAL A 786 -23.04 -21.60 3.56
CA VAL A 786 -23.74 -22.29 2.46
C VAL A 786 -23.07 -22.03 1.12
N ALA A 787 -22.69 -20.78 0.86
CA ALA A 787 -22.06 -20.38 -0.40
C ALA A 787 -21.18 -19.13 -0.21
N LYS A 788 -20.27 -18.90 -1.17
CA LYS A 788 -19.42 -17.72 -1.28
C LYS A 788 -19.34 -17.29 -2.74
N TRP A 789 -19.34 -15.98 -2.98
CA TRP A 789 -19.22 -15.39 -4.31
C TRP A 789 -18.37 -14.14 -4.26
N GLY A 790 -17.52 -13.92 -5.27
CA GLY A 790 -16.55 -12.82 -5.27
C GLY A 790 -15.12 -13.28 -5.52
N GLY A 791 -14.18 -12.55 -4.94
CA GLY A 791 -12.76 -12.56 -5.25
C GLY A 791 -12.34 -11.17 -5.70
N LEU A 792 -11.11 -10.77 -5.36
CA LEU A 792 -10.58 -9.45 -5.70
C LEU A 792 -10.54 -9.24 -7.22
N GLY A 793 -11.15 -8.16 -7.71
CA GLY A 793 -11.05 -7.74 -9.10
C GLY A 793 -12.20 -6.84 -9.54
N SER A 794 -12.17 -6.43 -10.82
CA SER A 794 -13.18 -5.60 -11.48
C SER A 794 -14.02 -6.36 -12.52
N GLY A 795 -13.78 -7.66 -12.71
CA GLY A 795 -14.58 -8.52 -13.58
C GLY A 795 -16.01 -8.75 -13.05
N ALA A 796 -16.86 -9.33 -13.90
CA ALA A 796 -18.23 -9.68 -13.53
C ALA A 796 -18.26 -10.79 -12.46
N GLY A 797 -18.87 -10.53 -11.31
CA GLY A 797 -18.87 -11.43 -10.15
C GLY A 797 -17.60 -11.38 -9.28
N GLN A 798 -16.66 -10.47 -9.59
CA GLN A 798 -15.54 -10.09 -8.71
C GLN A 798 -15.85 -8.77 -8.01
N PHE A 799 -15.23 -8.52 -6.86
CA PHE A 799 -15.45 -7.31 -6.06
C PHE A 799 -14.13 -6.68 -5.63
N ASN A 800 -14.17 -5.40 -5.26
CA ASN A 800 -13.10 -4.71 -4.58
C ASN A 800 -13.67 -3.94 -3.40
N GLN A 801 -13.48 -4.50 -2.21
CA GLN A 801 -14.02 -4.02 -0.94
C GLN A 801 -15.55 -3.83 -0.95
N PRO A 802 -16.36 -4.91 -1.12
CA PRO A 802 -17.81 -4.80 -1.07
C PRO A 802 -18.27 -4.40 0.34
N VAL A 803 -19.12 -3.39 0.42
CA VAL A 803 -19.54 -2.79 1.72
C VAL A 803 -20.93 -3.24 2.16
N ASP A 804 -21.87 -3.40 1.23
CA ASP A 804 -23.25 -3.76 1.56
C ASP A 804 -23.86 -4.74 0.57
N VAL A 805 -24.89 -5.45 1.02
CA VAL A 805 -25.57 -6.49 0.26
C VAL A 805 -27.07 -6.47 0.52
N ALA A 806 -27.88 -6.46 -0.55
CA ALA A 806 -29.32 -6.63 -0.51
C ALA A 806 -29.76 -7.86 -1.32
N VAL A 807 -30.95 -8.39 -1.02
CA VAL A 807 -31.50 -9.57 -1.71
C VAL A 807 -32.96 -9.33 -2.07
N ASP A 808 -33.34 -9.58 -3.33
CA ASP A 808 -34.74 -9.47 -3.77
C ASP A 808 -35.58 -10.72 -3.45
N ARG A 809 -36.91 -10.64 -3.64
CA ARG A 809 -37.83 -11.76 -3.34
C ARG A 809 -37.60 -13.03 -4.17
N VAL A 810 -36.82 -12.96 -5.24
CA VAL A 810 -36.46 -14.10 -6.10
C VAL A 810 -35.08 -14.66 -5.68
N GLY A 811 -34.40 -14.01 -4.73
CA GLY A 811 -33.08 -14.39 -4.24
C GLY A 811 -31.92 -13.82 -5.06
N ASN A 812 -32.15 -12.85 -5.96
CA ASN A 812 -31.04 -12.17 -6.62
C ASN A 812 -30.32 -11.27 -5.61
N ILE A 813 -29.00 -11.27 -5.68
CA ILE A 813 -28.11 -10.61 -4.73
C ILE A 813 -27.62 -9.31 -5.37
N PHE A 814 -27.69 -8.21 -4.66
CA PHE A 814 -27.21 -6.90 -5.09
C PHE A 814 -26.08 -6.48 -4.15
N VAL A 815 -24.91 -6.17 -4.71
CA VAL A 815 -23.69 -5.91 -3.93
C VAL A 815 -23.17 -4.51 -4.24
N ALA A 816 -23.00 -3.70 -3.21
CA ALA A 816 -22.35 -2.39 -3.29
C ALA A 816 -20.82 -2.60 -3.34
N ASP A 817 -20.26 -2.51 -4.54
CA ASP A 817 -18.87 -2.83 -4.88
C ASP A 817 -18.05 -1.54 -4.85
N PHE A 818 -17.68 -1.14 -3.62
CA PHE A 818 -17.33 0.24 -3.24
C PHE A 818 -16.15 0.83 -4.03
N GLN A 819 -15.00 0.15 -4.08
CA GLN A 819 -13.82 0.70 -4.79
C GLN A 819 -13.94 0.58 -6.32
N ASN A 820 -14.74 -0.39 -6.81
CA ASN A 820 -15.04 -0.51 -8.23
C ASN A 820 -16.12 0.50 -8.70
N ASN A 821 -16.64 1.35 -7.81
CA ASN A 821 -17.64 2.39 -8.11
C ASN A 821 -18.89 1.82 -8.83
N ARG A 822 -19.39 0.66 -8.39
CA ARG A 822 -20.56 0.02 -9.02
C ARG A 822 -21.45 -0.74 -8.04
N VAL A 823 -22.65 -1.05 -8.47
CA VAL A 823 -23.52 -2.07 -7.86
C VAL A 823 -23.65 -3.24 -8.83
N GLN A 824 -23.39 -4.45 -8.37
CA GLN A 824 -23.57 -5.67 -9.17
C GLN A 824 -24.80 -6.46 -8.75
N LYS A 825 -25.56 -6.96 -9.72
CA LYS A 825 -26.64 -7.93 -9.52
C LYS A 825 -26.17 -9.33 -9.90
N LEU A 826 -26.21 -10.25 -8.95
CA LEU A 826 -25.96 -11.69 -9.13
C LEU A 826 -27.27 -12.48 -9.03
N SER A 827 -27.29 -13.67 -9.63
CA SER A 827 -28.35 -14.66 -9.41
C SER A 827 -28.25 -15.30 -8.02
N PRO A 828 -29.26 -16.08 -7.56
CA PRO A 828 -29.17 -16.85 -6.31
C PRO A 828 -28.01 -17.86 -6.26
N ALA A 829 -27.43 -18.20 -7.41
CA ALA A 829 -26.25 -19.07 -7.54
C ALA A 829 -24.93 -18.28 -7.68
N GLY A 830 -24.97 -16.94 -7.64
CA GLY A 830 -23.82 -16.06 -7.74
C GLY A 830 -23.35 -15.71 -9.16
N LYS A 831 -24.07 -16.12 -10.19
CA LYS A 831 -23.75 -15.72 -11.57
C LYS A 831 -24.08 -14.24 -11.76
N ALA A 832 -23.14 -13.43 -12.24
CA ALA A 832 -23.41 -12.04 -12.60
C ALA A 832 -24.52 -11.94 -13.67
N LEU A 833 -25.50 -11.07 -13.41
CA LEU A 833 -26.66 -10.81 -14.25
C LEU A 833 -26.65 -9.39 -14.84
N ALA A 834 -26.20 -8.41 -14.06
CA ALA A 834 -26.04 -7.02 -14.49
C ALA A 834 -25.03 -6.30 -13.59
N GLU A 835 -24.46 -5.20 -14.10
CA GLU A 835 -23.74 -4.22 -13.32
C GLU A 835 -24.30 -2.82 -13.59
N PHE A 836 -24.20 -1.95 -12.58
CA PHE A 836 -24.64 -0.57 -12.61
C PHE A 836 -23.48 0.30 -12.14
N THR A 837 -22.87 1.06 -13.05
CA THR A 837 -21.69 1.93 -12.79
C THR A 837 -22.06 3.42 -12.71
N GLN A 838 -23.27 3.77 -13.13
CA GLN A 838 -23.75 5.15 -13.31
C GLN A 838 -25.29 5.22 -13.29
N TRP A 839 -25.83 6.41 -13.07
CA TRP A 839 -27.26 6.72 -13.07
C TRP A 839 -27.88 6.58 -14.48
N GLY A 840 -28.11 5.34 -14.91
CA GLY A 840 -28.48 5.05 -16.28
C GLY A 840 -27.36 5.33 -17.29
N LYS A 841 -27.67 5.31 -18.59
CA LYS A 841 -26.68 5.37 -19.68
C LYS A 841 -25.99 6.73 -19.89
N SER A 842 -26.43 7.80 -19.24
CA SER A 842 -25.92 9.16 -19.46
C SER A 842 -25.96 10.05 -18.20
N GLY A 843 -26.13 9.45 -17.02
CA GLY A 843 -26.16 10.18 -15.75
C GLY A 843 -24.81 10.13 -15.02
N THR A 844 -24.79 10.64 -13.78
CA THR A 844 -23.62 10.64 -12.91
C THR A 844 -23.12 9.23 -12.62
N ALA A 845 -21.82 9.00 -12.78
CA ALA A 845 -21.15 7.81 -12.28
C ALA A 845 -21.36 7.67 -10.77
N PHE A 846 -21.53 6.44 -10.29
CA PHE A 846 -21.46 6.19 -8.85
C PHE A 846 -20.06 6.54 -8.35
N ALA A 847 -19.98 7.06 -7.13
CA ALA A 847 -18.72 7.39 -6.48
C ALA A 847 -18.75 6.78 -5.07
N ARG A 848 -18.13 5.59 -4.97
CA ARG A 848 -18.10 4.74 -3.78
C ARG A 848 -19.50 4.36 -3.26
N PRO A 849 -20.32 3.62 -4.03
CA PRO A 849 -21.63 3.19 -3.58
C PRO A 849 -21.47 2.35 -2.30
N HIS A 850 -22.12 2.77 -1.22
CA HIS A 850 -21.90 2.22 0.12
C HIS A 850 -23.04 1.29 0.53
N GLY A 851 -24.28 1.83 0.58
CA GLY A 851 -25.49 1.08 0.95
C GLY A 851 -26.36 0.75 -0.24
N VAL A 852 -27.06 -0.38 -0.21
CA VAL A 852 -27.99 -0.80 -1.27
C VAL A 852 -29.28 -1.39 -0.69
N ALA A 853 -30.44 -1.00 -1.22
CA ALA A 853 -31.74 -1.56 -0.86
C ALA A 853 -32.62 -1.82 -2.09
N ILE A 854 -33.48 -2.84 -2.00
CA ILE A 854 -34.42 -3.21 -3.06
C ILE A 854 -35.86 -3.08 -2.53
N ASP A 855 -36.71 -2.33 -3.23
CA ASP A 855 -38.11 -2.19 -2.84
C ASP A 855 -38.98 -3.38 -3.28
N LYS A 856 -40.27 -3.33 -2.92
CA LYS A 856 -41.23 -4.37 -3.28
C LYS A 856 -41.54 -4.48 -4.78
N HIS A 857 -41.17 -3.50 -5.59
CA HIS A 857 -41.34 -3.45 -7.04
C HIS A 857 -40.05 -3.84 -7.79
N GLY A 858 -38.94 -4.04 -7.07
CA GLY A 858 -37.63 -4.36 -7.61
C GLY A 858 -36.80 -3.13 -7.99
N ASN A 859 -37.20 -1.92 -7.58
CA ASN A 859 -36.39 -0.72 -7.73
C ASN A 859 -35.19 -0.79 -6.77
N ILE A 860 -34.06 -0.28 -7.25
CA ILE A 860 -32.75 -0.32 -6.60
C ILE A 860 -32.45 1.07 -6.05
N PHE A 861 -32.23 1.16 -4.75
CA PHE A 861 -31.81 2.36 -4.05
C PHE A 861 -30.35 2.22 -3.66
N VAL A 862 -29.52 3.19 -4.04
CA VAL A 862 -28.06 3.16 -3.80
C VAL A 862 -27.67 4.42 -3.04
N ALA A 863 -27.05 4.26 -1.87
CA ALA A 863 -26.41 5.34 -1.15
C ALA A 863 -25.06 5.65 -1.81
N ASP A 864 -25.04 6.72 -2.59
CA ASP A 864 -23.90 7.15 -3.40
C ASP A 864 -23.02 8.10 -2.58
N TYR A 865 -22.15 7.49 -1.78
CA TYR A 865 -21.45 8.09 -0.65
C TYR A 865 -20.75 9.40 -0.99
N ALA A 866 -19.87 9.40 -2.00
CA ALA A 866 -19.04 10.56 -2.31
C ALA A 866 -19.82 11.63 -3.10
N ASN A 867 -20.87 11.24 -3.83
CA ASN A 867 -21.78 12.17 -4.50
C ASN A 867 -22.83 12.78 -3.55
N ASN A 868 -22.94 12.26 -2.31
CA ASN A 868 -23.85 12.75 -1.26
C ASN A 868 -25.34 12.72 -1.66
N VAL A 869 -25.77 11.65 -2.33
CA VAL A 869 -27.16 11.44 -2.80
C VAL A 869 -27.61 9.99 -2.60
N ILE A 870 -28.92 9.75 -2.61
CA ILE A 870 -29.45 8.42 -2.93
C ILE A 870 -29.87 8.40 -4.39
N GLN A 871 -29.43 7.39 -5.14
CA GLN A 871 -29.89 7.15 -6.51
C GLN A 871 -30.95 6.06 -6.55
N GLU A 872 -32.06 6.30 -7.23
CA GLU A 872 -33.12 5.32 -7.48
C GLU A 872 -33.07 4.88 -8.95
N LEU A 873 -33.00 3.55 -9.16
CA LEU A 873 -33.03 2.92 -10.48
C LEU A 873 -34.12 1.85 -10.53
N SER A 874 -34.64 1.56 -11.72
CA SER A 874 -35.50 0.40 -11.92
C SER A 874 -34.73 -0.91 -11.80
N SER A 875 -35.45 -2.03 -11.71
CA SER A 875 -34.89 -3.40 -11.71
C SER A 875 -33.98 -3.73 -12.91
N GLY A 876 -34.06 -2.94 -13.99
CA GLY A 876 -33.20 -3.02 -15.17
C GLY A 876 -32.19 -1.87 -15.31
N GLY A 877 -31.89 -1.13 -14.23
CA GLY A 877 -30.88 -0.06 -14.22
C GLY A 877 -31.27 1.22 -14.95
N LYS A 878 -32.56 1.46 -15.22
CA LYS A 878 -33.01 2.76 -15.75
C LYS A 878 -33.12 3.77 -14.61
N PRO A 879 -32.67 5.02 -14.76
CA PRO A 879 -32.76 6.03 -13.72
C PRO A 879 -34.24 6.39 -13.48
N ILE A 880 -34.64 6.49 -12.21
CA ILE A 880 -35.99 6.91 -11.80
C ILE A 880 -35.91 8.28 -11.12
N ALA A 881 -35.10 8.39 -10.06
CA ALA A 881 -34.93 9.61 -9.30
C ALA A 881 -33.51 9.71 -8.72
N GLN A 882 -33.17 10.92 -8.26
CA GLN A 882 -32.02 11.23 -7.44
C GLN A 882 -32.53 12.04 -6.26
N ILE A 883 -32.11 11.68 -5.05
CA ILE A 883 -32.70 12.16 -3.79
C ILE A 883 -31.59 12.85 -2.99
N GLY A 884 -31.91 14.03 -2.46
CA GLY A 884 -31.02 14.82 -1.62
C GLY A 884 -29.92 15.57 -2.39
N GLY A 885 -28.72 15.60 -1.82
CA GLY A 885 -27.57 16.37 -2.30
C GLY A 885 -26.70 16.87 -1.14
N PRO A 886 -25.45 17.31 -1.36
CA PRO A 886 -24.49 17.60 -0.30
C PRO A 886 -24.96 18.68 0.69
N GLY A 887 -24.79 18.46 1.99
CA GLY A 887 -25.01 19.46 3.06
C GLY A 887 -25.68 18.93 4.33
N ALA A 888 -25.81 19.79 5.34
CA ALA A 888 -26.35 19.46 6.67
C ALA A 888 -27.83 19.85 6.90
N GLY A 889 -28.48 20.50 5.92
CA GLY A 889 -29.92 20.78 5.99
C GLY A 889 -30.76 19.50 5.92
N GLY A 890 -32.00 19.52 6.43
CA GLY A 890 -32.92 18.39 6.26
C GLY A 890 -33.21 18.15 4.78
N GLY A 891 -33.10 16.91 4.30
CA GLY A 891 -33.17 16.60 2.88
C GLY A 891 -31.83 16.73 2.13
N ARG A 892 -30.71 16.84 2.84
CA ARG A 892 -29.35 16.96 2.30
C ARG A 892 -28.42 16.04 3.10
N PHE A 893 -27.35 15.54 2.50
CA PHE A 893 -26.51 14.50 3.11
C PHE A 893 -25.04 14.89 3.17
N THR A 894 -24.34 14.32 4.15
CA THR A 894 -22.89 14.33 4.27
C THR A 894 -22.47 12.89 4.53
N HIS A 895 -21.98 12.19 3.50
CA HIS A 895 -21.64 10.77 3.53
C HIS A 895 -22.84 9.86 3.92
N PRO A 896 -23.85 9.71 3.04
CA PRO A 896 -24.90 8.70 3.21
C PRO A 896 -24.31 7.29 3.05
N VAL A 897 -24.52 6.42 4.05
CA VAL A 897 -23.87 5.11 4.14
C VAL A 897 -24.83 3.92 4.04
N SER A 898 -26.05 4.04 4.56
CA SER A 898 -27.04 2.96 4.51
C SER A 898 -28.40 3.50 4.12
N VAL A 899 -29.19 2.65 3.48
CA VAL A 899 -30.51 2.96 2.92
C VAL A 899 -31.44 1.77 3.13
N ALA A 900 -32.69 2.02 3.47
CA ALA A 900 -33.73 1.02 3.66
C ALA A 900 -35.08 1.53 3.15
N VAL A 901 -35.94 0.62 2.70
CA VAL A 901 -37.28 0.94 2.17
C VAL A 901 -38.33 0.14 2.95
N ASP A 902 -39.39 0.79 3.43
CA ASP A 902 -40.51 0.09 4.08
C ASP A 902 -41.59 -0.39 3.09
N ASP A 903 -42.48 -1.27 3.54
CA ASP A 903 -43.56 -1.82 2.69
C ASP A 903 -44.54 -0.76 2.15
N ALA A 904 -44.59 0.43 2.75
CA ALA A 904 -45.39 1.55 2.24
C ALA A 904 -44.66 2.35 1.13
N GLY A 905 -43.36 2.10 0.92
CA GLY A 905 -42.50 2.79 -0.04
C GLY A 905 -41.84 4.05 0.52
N ASN A 906 -41.73 4.19 1.85
CA ASN A 906 -40.92 5.26 2.43
C ASN A 906 -39.45 4.83 2.46
N LEU A 907 -38.57 5.78 2.15
CA LEU A 907 -37.13 5.63 2.23
C LEU A 907 -36.63 6.09 3.59
N TYR A 908 -35.68 5.37 4.17
CA TYR A 908 -34.93 5.75 5.36
C TYR A 908 -33.45 5.60 5.04
N LEU A 909 -32.61 6.49 5.56
CA LEU A 909 -31.17 6.44 5.31
C LEU A 909 -30.37 6.91 6.52
N ALA A 910 -29.17 6.36 6.66
CA ALA A 910 -28.17 6.80 7.62
C ALA A 910 -27.25 7.84 6.97
N ASP A 911 -27.36 9.08 7.43
CA ASP A 911 -26.60 10.25 6.99
C ASP A 911 -25.45 10.45 7.98
N SER A 912 -24.38 9.66 7.80
CA SER A 912 -23.41 9.38 8.86
C SER A 912 -22.60 10.60 9.26
N GLY A 913 -22.12 11.39 8.29
CA GLY A 913 -21.38 12.63 8.55
C GLY A 913 -22.21 13.69 9.28
N ASN A 914 -23.54 13.70 9.10
CA ASN A 914 -24.45 14.57 9.85
C ASN A 914 -25.02 13.90 11.13
N ASN A 915 -24.60 12.67 11.45
CA ASN A 915 -24.95 11.92 12.66
C ASN A 915 -26.46 11.77 12.88
N ARG A 916 -27.22 11.46 11.81
CA ARG A 916 -28.68 11.37 11.83
C ARG A 916 -29.25 10.29 10.89
N ILE A 917 -30.51 9.97 11.11
CA ILE A 917 -31.35 9.20 10.18
C ILE A 917 -32.37 10.16 9.55
N GLU A 918 -32.54 10.11 8.23
CA GLU A 918 -33.61 10.83 7.52
C GLU A 918 -34.68 9.88 6.96
N LYS A 919 -35.91 10.39 6.82
CA LYS A 919 -37.03 9.70 6.16
C LYS A 919 -37.60 10.54 5.01
N PHE A 920 -37.87 9.86 3.89
CA PHE A 920 -38.55 10.43 2.72
C PHE A 920 -39.79 9.62 2.36
N SER A 921 -40.78 10.29 1.77
CA SER A 921 -41.98 9.67 1.19
C SER A 921 -42.15 10.13 -0.25
N LEU A 922 -42.55 9.24 -1.14
CA LEU A 922 -43.05 9.62 -2.47
C LEU A 922 -44.22 10.60 -2.32
N VAL A 923 -44.19 11.73 -3.01
CA VAL A 923 -45.42 12.52 -3.27
C VAL A 923 -46.26 11.71 -4.27
N ARG A 924 -47.52 11.46 -3.90
CA ARG A 924 -48.52 10.77 -4.72
C ARG A 924 -49.49 11.76 -5.34
#